data_AF-A0A933A1X7-F1
#
_entry.id   AF-A0A933A1X7-F1
#
_cell.length_a   1.000
_cell.length_b   1.000
_cell.length_c   1.000
_cell.angle_alpha   90.00
_cell.angle_beta   90.00
_cell.angle_gamma   90.00
#
_symmetry.space_group_name_H-M   'P 1'
#
loop_
_entity.id
_entity.type
_entity.pdbx_description
1 polymer ?
#
loop_
_entity_poly.entity_id
_entity_poly.type
_entity_poly.pdbx_seq_one_letter_code
_entity_poly.pdbx_strand_id
1 'polypeptide(L)'
;MIERAARSTTAAGAALAAGVAYLARTQHAAGSWTDFWLPVGTSDAWVTAYVGLALHAAQASPSADAQTRLAARDAAARAAEWLAENHQPHGGWGYNATVPADADSTAHALSLLGRLGLSVPAPAVAFLRAHEMPGEGFKTYRFGDPRHQWTRACADVTAAALRALRDVGELDEAGLREAWLATLAAAQDARGAWHGYWWVTPHYATGLAAEVWAAAGRPSLRRPIDTSLPAACAFDLAWALHLRAICDDAAGARRARLRLIDLQEPDGAWPSASILRVPPSHPAEGAGRTLLARDARRLFVTATAVRVLALGGRDIPASSGAERDVVAPPAARESPCAVRAARDPAARAAVGRRLDDLVVQAARAAGIGGRGAAGALDLFRALTRESLAAPSPWPAAQLSSLAGGTPMEFSVEAGPVARPALRYAVEVGDPFLAPYPRAQSAVEALAAAARGLGCGAAWRRVLPGIREIVAPGLPVPDGLRFWVWGGVDQVAAGDDARSRPVLKIYLNVLHGELGDGRGRLEAALRSAAIPVRSDLRTMLDALDAAGFPHELGFALRGDGRVACKVYYEIDGWQRSLVRALLAEAGLPAEADAVCPAIPGLLEESLARKERAGIALRLDAESGRVRDLTTAAAFLPPLVRHAEVRRRVEAWIASQGWDAGPYRALSALLLPAWEAGPVARGRLHSLFTRTVSTEGRWTTTYLRPCMDAPGAVGGNADRAAGPPHSAAAATATREHRTSRAR
;
A
#
# COMPACT_ATOMS: atom_id res chain seq x y z
N MET A 1 11.16 15.57 -40.98
CA MET A 1 10.26 16.16 -39.95
C MET A 1 8.94 15.39 -39.84
N ILE A 2 8.24 15.17 -40.96
CA ILE A 2 6.98 14.41 -41.05
C ILE A 2 7.07 13.02 -40.40
N GLU A 3 8.11 12.23 -40.69
CA GLU A 3 8.27 10.91 -40.06
C GLU A 3 8.45 10.96 -38.53
N ARG A 4 9.14 11.98 -38.00
CA ARG A 4 9.31 12.14 -36.55
C ARG A 4 7.99 12.54 -35.88
N ALA A 5 7.15 13.32 -36.56
CA ALA A 5 5.81 13.65 -36.08
C ALA A 5 4.90 12.42 -36.08
N ALA A 6 4.85 11.66 -37.19
CA ALA A 6 4.05 10.44 -37.29
C ALA A 6 4.46 9.38 -36.25
N ARG A 7 5.77 9.17 -36.03
CA ARG A 7 6.28 8.28 -34.98
C ARG A 7 5.87 8.76 -33.58
N SER A 8 5.90 10.06 -33.33
CA SER A 8 5.48 10.63 -32.04
C SER A 8 3.98 10.46 -31.78
N THR A 9 3.14 10.62 -32.81
CA THR A 9 1.69 10.41 -32.70
C THR A 9 1.37 8.94 -32.44
N THR A 10 2.03 8.03 -33.17
CA THR A 10 1.89 6.58 -32.98
C THR A 10 2.32 6.15 -31.58
N ALA A 11 3.45 6.64 -31.09
CA ALA A 11 3.95 6.35 -29.74
C ALA A 11 3.00 6.89 -28.64
N ALA A 12 2.42 8.08 -28.84
CA ALA A 12 1.44 8.64 -27.91
C ALA A 12 0.14 7.81 -27.88
N GLY A 13 -0.34 7.35 -29.03
CA GLY A 13 -1.51 6.46 -29.12
C GLY A 13 -1.26 5.12 -28.41
N ALA A 14 -0.09 4.51 -28.62
CA ALA A 14 0.28 3.27 -27.92
C ALA A 14 0.41 3.45 -26.41
N ALA A 15 1.03 4.55 -25.96
CA ALA A 15 1.13 4.86 -24.53
C ALA A 15 -0.25 5.11 -23.91
N LEU A 16 -1.13 5.83 -24.62
CA LEU A 16 -2.51 6.06 -24.21
C LEU A 16 -3.28 4.74 -24.05
N ALA A 17 -3.18 3.84 -25.04
CA ALA A 17 -3.82 2.52 -25.01
C ALA A 17 -3.37 1.68 -23.82
N ALA A 18 -2.05 1.63 -23.55
CA ALA A 18 -1.51 0.91 -22.40
C ALA A 18 -1.97 1.50 -21.06
N GLY A 19 -2.06 2.84 -20.96
CA GLY A 19 -2.59 3.52 -19.77
C GLY A 19 -4.07 3.24 -19.53
N VAL A 20 -4.89 3.27 -20.58
CA VAL A 20 -6.32 2.89 -20.49
C VAL A 20 -6.47 1.43 -20.06
N ALA A 21 -5.69 0.52 -20.65
CA ALA A 21 -5.71 -0.89 -20.28
C ALA A 21 -5.28 -1.13 -18.82
N TYR A 22 -4.32 -0.34 -18.31
CA TYR A 22 -3.95 -0.36 -16.90
C TYR A 22 -5.11 0.04 -16.00
N LEU A 23 -5.71 1.21 -16.24
CA LEU A 23 -6.82 1.74 -15.42
C LEU A 23 -8.04 0.82 -15.45
N ALA A 24 -8.39 0.28 -16.62
CA ALA A 24 -9.52 -0.65 -16.75
C ALA A 24 -9.30 -1.95 -15.99
N ARG A 25 -8.06 -2.49 -15.99
CA ARG A 25 -7.71 -3.73 -15.26
C ARG A 25 -7.68 -3.54 -13.75
N THR A 26 -7.41 -2.33 -13.26
CA THR A 26 -7.40 -2.01 -11.83
C THR A 26 -8.74 -1.52 -11.30
N GLN A 27 -9.76 -1.37 -12.16
CA GLN A 27 -11.12 -1.04 -11.75
C GLN A 27 -11.71 -2.20 -10.94
N HIS A 28 -12.36 -1.87 -9.84
CA HIS A 28 -13.09 -2.84 -9.04
C HIS A 28 -14.33 -3.32 -9.78
N ALA A 29 -14.87 -4.48 -9.38
CA ALA A 29 -16.01 -5.08 -10.06
C ALA A 29 -17.24 -4.17 -10.08
N ALA A 30 -17.42 -3.35 -9.04
CA ALA A 30 -18.51 -2.39 -8.92
C ALA A 30 -18.31 -1.10 -9.77
N GLY A 31 -17.17 -0.93 -10.44
CA GLY A 31 -16.89 0.26 -11.26
C GLY A 31 -16.07 1.35 -10.56
N SER A 32 -15.73 1.18 -9.27
CA SER A 32 -14.90 2.11 -8.50
C SER A 32 -13.39 1.90 -8.70
N TRP A 33 -12.61 2.84 -8.19
CA TRP A 33 -11.20 2.67 -7.85
C TRP A 33 -10.94 3.17 -6.44
N THR A 34 -9.89 2.65 -5.80
CA THR A 34 -9.43 3.17 -4.51
C THR A 34 -7.95 3.46 -4.49
N ASP A 35 -7.58 4.68 -4.08
CA ASP A 35 -6.19 5.04 -3.83
C ASP A 35 -6.07 6.00 -2.65
N PHE A 36 -4.82 6.32 -2.29
CA PHE A 36 -4.39 7.08 -1.14
C PHE A 36 -4.91 6.48 0.16
N TRP A 37 -4.02 5.97 0.99
CA TRP A 37 -4.39 5.56 2.33
C TRP A 37 -4.07 6.66 3.33
N LEU A 38 -5.10 7.14 3.99
CA LEU A 38 -5.04 8.10 5.09
C LEU A 38 -5.52 7.43 6.39
N PRO A 39 -5.33 8.07 7.56
CA PRO A 39 -5.92 7.60 8.81
C PRO A 39 -7.45 7.41 8.75
N VAL A 40 -8.13 8.13 7.87
CA VAL A 40 -9.58 8.04 7.61
C VAL A 40 -9.97 6.94 6.61
N GLY A 41 -9.02 6.09 6.20
CA GLY A 41 -9.22 5.03 5.22
C GLY A 41 -8.67 5.35 3.82
N THR A 42 -9.06 4.55 2.83
CA THR A 42 -8.73 4.78 1.41
C THR A 42 -9.71 5.72 0.77
N SER A 43 -9.29 6.51 -0.23
CA SER A 43 -10.24 7.27 -1.04
C SER A 43 -10.97 6.35 -2.01
N ASP A 44 -12.27 6.57 -2.24
CA ASP A 44 -13.06 5.88 -3.26
C ASP A 44 -13.62 6.86 -4.31
N ALA A 45 -14.58 7.72 -3.96
CA ALA A 45 -15.36 8.52 -4.88
C ALA A 45 -14.54 9.55 -5.62
N TRP A 46 -13.64 10.25 -4.91
CA TRP A 46 -12.75 11.22 -5.53
C TRP A 46 -11.82 10.59 -6.57
N VAL A 47 -11.15 9.49 -6.21
CA VAL A 47 -10.27 8.75 -7.14
C VAL A 47 -11.08 8.21 -8.31
N THR A 48 -12.26 7.66 -8.06
CA THR A 48 -13.16 7.11 -9.09
C THR A 48 -13.57 8.18 -10.09
N ALA A 49 -14.01 9.34 -9.61
CA ALA A 49 -14.38 10.47 -10.46
C ALA A 49 -13.19 11.02 -11.25
N TYR A 50 -12.02 11.13 -10.61
CA TYR A 50 -10.80 11.62 -11.27
C TYR A 50 -10.35 10.68 -12.40
N VAL A 51 -10.30 9.37 -12.14
CA VAL A 51 -9.95 8.35 -13.13
C VAL A 51 -11.00 8.31 -14.25
N GLY A 52 -12.29 8.35 -13.93
CA GLY A 52 -13.37 8.41 -14.90
C GLY A 52 -13.28 9.62 -15.84
N LEU A 53 -12.90 10.80 -15.35
CA LEU A 53 -12.67 11.99 -16.18
C LEU A 53 -11.51 11.81 -17.16
N ALA A 54 -10.43 11.14 -16.75
CA ALA A 54 -9.31 10.83 -17.63
C ALA A 54 -9.71 9.85 -18.74
N LEU A 55 -10.47 8.81 -18.39
CA LEU A 55 -11.00 7.84 -19.34
C LEU A 55 -12.02 8.48 -20.29
N HIS A 56 -12.84 9.42 -19.81
CA HIS A 56 -13.70 10.24 -20.66
C HIS A 56 -12.89 11.05 -21.69
N ALA A 57 -11.77 11.65 -21.28
CA ALA A 57 -10.89 12.33 -22.23
C ALA A 57 -10.29 11.36 -23.27
N ALA A 58 -9.89 10.16 -22.84
CA ALA A 58 -9.32 9.13 -23.71
C ALA A 58 -10.32 8.62 -24.76
N GLN A 59 -11.59 8.38 -24.40
CA GLN A 59 -12.61 7.96 -25.37
C GLN A 59 -12.88 9.03 -26.45
N ALA A 60 -12.70 10.31 -26.11
CA ALA A 60 -12.89 11.42 -27.05
C ALA A 60 -11.63 11.72 -27.88
N SER A 61 -10.53 11.00 -27.63
CA SER A 61 -9.24 11.32 -28.25
C SER A 61 -9.13 10.76 -29.68
N PRO A 62 -8.74 11.58 -30.66
CA PRO A 62 -8.50 11.10 -32.03
C PRO A 62 -7.24 10.23 -32.14
N SER A 63 -6.31 10.32 -31.18
CA SER A 63 -5.07 9.52 -31.18
C SER A 63 -5.25 8.12 -30.59
N ALA A 64 -6.37 7.85 -29.91
CA ALA A 64 -6.71 6.52 -29.43
C ALA A 64 -7.34 5.69 -30.56
N ASP A 65 -6.99 4.41 -30.67
CA ASP A 65 -7.70 3.48 -31.57
C ASP A 65 -9.13 3.16 -31.09
N ALA A 66 -9.92 2.52 -31.93
CA ALA A 66 -11.33 2.22 -31.63
C ALA A 66 -11.52 1.35 -30.38
N GLN A 67 -10.65 0.36 -30.17
CA GLN A 67 -10.73 -0.55 -29.03
C GLN A 67 -10.39 0.16 -27.73
N THR A 68 -9.38 1.01 -27.74
CA THR A 68 -8.98 1.86 -26.62
C THR A 68 -10.10 2.83 -26.25
N ARG A 69 -10.74 3.48 -27.24
CA ARG A 69 -11.88 4.37 -26.98
C ARG A 69 -13.06 3.63 -26.36
N LEU A 70 -13.37 2.42 -26.86
CA LEU A 70 -14.44 1.58 -26.30
C LEU A 70 -14.13 1.18 -24.85
N ALA A 71 -12.94 0.66 -24.59
CA ALA A 71 -12.52 0.28 -23.24
C ALA A 71 -12.56 1.47 -22.26
N ALA A 72 -12.11 2.66 -22.70
CA ALA A 72 -12.17 3.87 -21.91
C ALA A 72 -13.62 4.31 -21.62
N ARG A 73 -14.50 4.24 -22.64
CA ARG A 73 -15.93 4.54 -22.49
C ARG A 73 -16.59 3.63 -21.46
N ASP A 74 -16.40 2.32 -21.60
CA ASP A 74 -17.05 1.33 -20.72
C ASP A 74 -16.59 1.48 -19.27
N ALA A 75 -15.28 1.70 -19.05
CA ALA A 75 -14.74 1.93 -17.72
C ALA A 75 -15.23 3.25 -17.11
N ALA A 76 -15.32 4.34 -17.90
CA ALA A 76 -15.87 5.62 -17.43
C ALA A 76 -17.37 5.53 -17.11
N ALA A 77 -18.14 4.77 -17.88
CA ALA A 77 -19.57 4.57 -17.65
C ALA A 77 -19.83 3.84 -16.31
N ARG A 78 -19.12 2.73 -16.06
CA ARG A 78 -19.21 2.02 -14.77
C ARG A 78 -18.82 2.89 -13.57
N ALA A 79 -17.83 3.76 -13.75
CA ALA A 79 -17.43 4.71 -12.72
C ALA A 79 -18.54 5.70 -12.38
N ALA A 80 -19.23 6.19 -13.41
CA ALA A 80 -20.33 7.12 -13.27
C ALA A 80 -21.58 6.46 -12.65
N GLU A 81 -21.90 5.24 -13.05
CA GLU A 81 -22.94 4.41 -12.43
C GLU A 81 -22.66 4.23 -10.93
N TRP A 82 -21.45 3.80 -10.58
CA TRP A 82 -21.05 3.66 -9.18
C TRP A 82 -21.17 4.98 -8.39
N LEU A 83 -20.73 6.11 -8.96
CA LEU A 83 -20.86 7.41 -8.30
C LEU A 83 -22.31 7.82 -8.10
N ALA A 84 -23.19 7.56 -9.08
CA ALA A 84 -24.61 7.84 -8.96
C ALA A 84 -25.28 7.03 -7.84
N GLU A 85 -24.81 5.81 -7.58
CA GLU A 85 -25.32 4.94 -6.52
C GLU A 85 -24.72 5.24 -5.13
N ASN A 86 -23.56 5.92 -5.06
CA ASN A 86 -22.78 6.10 -3.84
C ASN A 86 -22.62 7.57 -3.41
N HIS A 87 -23.55 8.45 -3.76
CA HIS A 87 -23.60 9.81 -3.20
C HIS A 87 -24.17 9.82 -1.77
N GLN A 88 -23.82 10.82 -0.96
CA GLN A 88 -24.32 10.91 0.42
C GLN A 88 -25.79 11.37 0.47
N PRO A 89 -26.54 11.08 1.55
CA PRO A 89 -27.96 11.45 1.67
C PRO A 89 -28.24 12.96 1.53
N HIS A 90 -27.29 13.81 1.94
CA HIS A 90 -27.41 15.27 1.81
C HIS A 90 -26.83 15.82 0.50
N GLY A 91 -26.58 14.94 -0.47
CA GLY A 91 -25.89 15.23 -1.71
C GLY A 91 -24.37 15.22 -1.56
N GLY A 92 -23.70 15.26 -2.72
CA GLY A 92 -22.25 15.30 -2.79
C GLY A 92 -21.56 13.97 -2.52
N TRP A 93 -20.24 14.01 -2.63
CA TRP A 93 -19.33 12.90 -2.38
C TRP A 93 -18.22 13.39 -1.47
N GLY A 94 -17.68 12.49 -0.66
CA GLY A 94 -16.53 12.75 0.19
C GLY A 94 -15.31 11.99 -0.28
N TYR A 95 -14.22 12.12 0.48
CA TYR A 95 -13.00 11.34 0.29
C TYR A 95 -13.29 9.83 0.19
N ASN A 96 -14.16 9.34 1.08
CA ASN A 96 -14.78 8.02 1.02
C ASN A 96 -16.19 8.01 1.62
N ALA A 97 -16.89 6.87 1.61
CA ALA A 97 -18.24 6.74 2.17
C ALA A 97 -18.38 7.11 3.66
N THR A 98 -17.30 7.04 4.45
CA THR A 98 -17.30 7.33 5.89
C THR A 98 -16.84 8.75 6.24
N VAL A 99 -16.20 9.45 5.29
CA VAL A 99 -15.76 10.83 5.44
C VAL A 99 -16.88 11.77 4.96
N PRO A 100 -17.19 12.87 5.67
CA PRO A 100 -18.19 13.82 5.21
C PRO A 100 -17.94 14.27 3.77
N ALA A 101 -19.01 14.50 3.02
CA ALA A 101 -18.91 15.05 1.67
C ALA A 101 -18.09 16.37 1.68
N ASP A 102 -17.38 16.61 0.58
CA ASP A 102 -16.50 17.75 0.40
C ASP A 102 -16.61 18.33 -1.02
N ALA A 103 -16.19 19.58 -1.20
CA ALA A 103 -16.32 20.28 -2.47
C ALA A 103 -15.46 19.67 -3.60
N ASP A 104 -14.28 19.14 -3.30
CA ASP A 104 -13.34 18.65 -4.33
C ASP A 104 -13.83 17.31 -4.91
N SER A 105 -14.12 16.36 -4.03
CA SER A 105 -14.72 15.06 -4.37
C SER A 105 -16.03 15.26 -5.14
N THR A 106 -16.90 16.15 -4.65
CA THR A 106 -18.17 16.47 -5.31
C THR A 106 -17.96 17.11 -6.69
N ALA A 107 -17.06 18.07 -6.82
CA ALA A 107 -16.80 18.74 -8.09
C ALA A 107 -16.30 17.76 -9.17
N HIS A 108 -15.41 16.84 -8.81
CA HIS A 108 -14.94 15.82 -9.73
C HIS A 108 -16.05 14.86 -10.17
N ALA A 109 -16.89 14.39 -9.24
CA ALA A 109 -18.03 13.53 -9.56
C ALA A 109 -19.05 14.22 -10.48
N LEU A 110 -19.43 15.45 -10.15
CA LEU A 110 -20.32 16.29 -10.97
C LEU A 110 -19.75 16.51 -12.37
N SER A 111 -18.46 16.81 -12.49
CA SER A 111 -17.79 16.99 -13.79
C SER A 111 -17.91 15.72 -14.66
N LEU A 112 -17.72 14.54 -14.07
CA LEU A 112 -17.81 13.28 -14.81
C LEU A 112 -19.24 13.00 -15.29
N LEU A 113 -20.22 13.13 -14.40
CA LEU A 113 -21.64 12.94 -14.72
C LEU A 113 -22.10 13.91 -15.83
N GLY A 114 -21.77 15.20 -15.68
CA GLY A 114 -22.12 16.23 -16.67
C GLY A 114 -21.51 15.96 -18.05
N ARG A 115 -20.23 15.59 -18.11
CA ARG A 115 -19.55 15.28 -19.38
C ARG A 115 -20.03 14.01 -20.07
N LEU A 116 -20.55 13.05 -19.32
CA LEU A 116 -21.20 11.86 -19.87
C LEU A 116 -22.67 12.10 -20.24
N GLY A 117 -23.20 13.30 -19.99
CA GLY A 117 -24.60 13.63 -20.25
C GLY A 117 -25.57 12.87 -19.35
N LEU A 118 -25.12 12.44 -18.17
CA LEU A 118 -25.94 11.70 -17.20
C LEU A 118 -26.69 12.67 -16.29
N SER A 119 -27.78 12.19 -15.70
CA SER A 119 -28.53 12.97 -14.71
C SER A 119 -27.65 13.27 -13.50
N VAL A 120 -27.63 14.54 -13.12
CA VAL A 120 -26.87 15.03 -11.97
C VAL A 120 -27.83 15.21 -10.77
N PRO A 121 -27.51 14.68 -9.57
CA PRO A 121 -28.35 14.91 -8.40
C PRO A 121 -28.40 16.41 -8.03
N ALA A 122 -29.57 17.03 -8.10
CA ALA A 122 -29.74 18.44 -7.74
C ALA A 122 -29.22 18.80 -6.32
N PRO A 123 -29.37 17.94 -5.29
CA PRO A 123 -28.76 18.18 -3.98
C PRO A 123 -27.23 18.27 -4.02
N ALA A 124 -26.55 17.57 -4.94
CA ALA A 124 -25.09 17.63 -5.06
C ALA A 124 -24.61 18.95 -5.67
N VAL A 125 -25.36 19.53 -6.63
CA VAL A 125 -25.07 20.87 -7.17
C VAL A 125 -25.28 21.94 -6.09
N ALA A 126 -26.41 21.88 -5.37
CA ALA A 126 -26.68 22.77 -4.25
C ALA A 126 -25.63 22.65 -3.14
N PHE A 127 -25.18 21.41 -2.85
CA PHE A 127 -24.10 21.14 -1.91
C PHE A 127 -22.79 21.83 -2.33
N LEU A 128 -22.39 21.70 -3.60
CA LEU A 128 -21.18 22.36 -4.11
C LEU A 128 -21.28 23.88 -4.02
N ARG A 129 -22.42 24.47 -4.43
CA ARG A 129 -22.68 25.91 -4.31
C ARG A 129 -22.60 26.41 -2.87
N ALA A 130 -23.00 25.60 -1.90
CA ALA A 130 -22.90 25.99 -0.49
C ALA A 130 -21.46 26.04 0.06
N HIS A 131 -20.46 25.58 -0.71
CA HIS A 131 -19.03 25.74 -0.41
C HIS A 131 -18.43 27.01 -1.01
N GLU A 132 -19.18 27.74 -1.84
CA GLU A 132 -18.76 29.01 -2.41
C GLU A 132 -18.59 30.06 -1.31
N MET A 133 -17.47 30.78 -1.38
CA MET A 133 -17.12 31.93 -0.58
C MET A 133 -17.07 33.14 -1.52
N PRO A 134 -18.04 34.07 -1.44
CA PRO A 134 -18.14 35.20 -2.37
C PRO A 134 -16.83 35.95 -2.53
N GLY A 135 -16.30 36.02 -3.76
CA GLY A 135 -15.05 36.70 -4.09
C GLY A 135 -13.76 35.98 -3.66
N GLU A 136 -13.85 34.87 -2.93
CA GLU A 136 -12.67 34.11 -2.46
C GLU A 136 -12.50 32.77 -3.20
N GLY A 137 -13.59 32.13 -3.63
CA GLY A 137 -13.57 30.83 -4.31
C GLY A 137 -14.34 29.77 -3.55
N PHE A 138 -13.86 28.53 -3.55
CA PHE A 138 -14.52 27.40 -2.88
C PHE A 138 -13.61 26.82 -1.80
N LYS A 139 -14.20 26.52 -0.63
CA LYS A 139 -13.55 25.79 0.47
C LYS A 139 -13.81 24.28 0.37
N THR A 140 -12.90 23.46 0.90
CA THR A 140 -13.06 22.00 0.86
C THR A 140 -14.21 21.53 1.76
N TYR A 141 -14.26 22.00 3.01
CA TYR A 141 -15.28 21.59 3.98
C TYR A 141 -16.05 22.78 4.58
N ARG A 142 -17.27 22.51 5.06
CA ARG A 142 -18.15 23.46 5.77
C ARG A 142 -18.18 23.22 7.28
N PHE A 143 -17.03 22.99 7.91
CA PHE A 143 -16.98 22.85 9.37
C PHE A 143 -17.34 24.16 10.08
N GLY A 144 -17.91 24.05 11.28
CA GLY A 144 -18.40 25.19 12.05
C GLY A 144 -17.32 26.11 12.62
N ASP A 145 -16.07 25.64 12.73
CA ASP A 145 -14.95 26.45 13.22
C ASP A 145 -14.25 27.18 12.06
N PRO A 146 -14.35 28.52 11.95
CA PRO A 146 -13.72 29.29 10.88
C PRO A 146 -12.18 29.33 10.96
N ARG A 147 -11.59 28.92 12.09
CA ARG A 147 -10.12 28.80 12.24
C ARG A 147 -9.59 27.52 11.61
N HIS A 148 -10.47 26.58 11.29
CA HIS A 148 -10.11 25.32 10.65
C HIS A 148 -9.58 25.59 9.25
N GLN A 149 -8.34 25.19 8.96
CA GLN A 149 -7.71 25.62 7.70
C GLN A 149 -8.41 25.05 6.46
N TRP A 150 -9.05 23.88 6.59
CA TRP A 150 -9.81 23.26 5.50
C TRP A 150 -11.15 23.94 5.18
N THR A 151 -11.54 25.00 5.93
CA THR A 151 -12.74 25.81 5.62
C THR A 151 -12.39 27.12 4.89
N ARG A 152 -11.14 27.30 4.48
CA ARG A 152 -10.71 28.42 3.65
C ARG A 152 -10.80 28.07 2.17
N ALA A 153 -11.04 29.07 1.33
CA ALA A 153 -10.98 28.89 -0.11
C ALA A 153 -9.56 28.53 -0.55
N CYS A 154 -9.44 27.61 -1.50
CA CYS A 154 -8.17 27.24 -2.10
C CYS A 154 -8.29 27.03 -3.62
N ALA A 155 -7.19 27.28 -4.34
CA ALA A 155 -7.21 27.41 -5.80
C ALA A 155 -7.52 26.10 -6.54
N ASP A 156 -7.01 24.97 -6.04
CA ASP A 156 -7.28 23.64 -6.58
C ASP A 156 -8.77 23.29 -6.51
N VAL A 157 -9.40 23.48 -5.34
CA VAL A 157 -10.83 23.21 -5.13
C VAL A 157 -11.71 24.20 -5.89
N THR A 158 -11.32 25.48 -5.90
CA THR A 158 -12.03 26.53 -6.67
C THR A 158 -12.03 26.19 -8.16
N ALA A 159 -10.88 25.81 -8.73
CA ALA A 159 -10.80 25.45 -10.14
C ALA A 159 -11.60 24.18 -10.46
N ALA A 160 -11.56 23.15 -9.59
CA ALA A 160 -12.38 21.96 -9.75
C ALA A 160 -13.89 22.29 -9.72
N ALA A 161 -14.34 23.11 -8.76
CA ALA A 161 -15.73 23.51 -8.60
C ALA A 161 -16.25 24.33 -9.79
N LEU A 162 -15.50 25.32 -10.26
CA LEU A 162 -15.88 26.12 -11.43
C LEU A 162 -15.99 25.27 -12.70
N ARG A 163 -15.05 24.33 -12.91
CA ARG A 163 -15.15 23.36 -14.00
C ARG A 163 -16.41 22.50 -13.88
N ALA A 164 -16.71 21.99 -12.69
CA ALA A 164 -17.88 21.16 -12.45
C ALA A 164 -19.17 21.90 -12.78
N LEU A 165 -19.32 23.14 -12.27
CA LEU A 165 -20.48 23.99 -12.54
C LEU A 165 -20.64 24.30 -14.03
N ARG A 166 -19.55 24.51 -14.77
CA ARG A 166 -19.57 24.63 -16.23
C ARG A 166 -20.03 23.33 -16.89
N ASP A 167 -19.46 22.20 -16.49
CA ASP A 167 -19.72 20.88 -17.08
C ASP A 167 -21.19 20.42 -16.87
N VAL A 168 -21.85 20.86 -15.78
CA VAL A 168 -23.28 20.58 -15.52
C VAL A 168 -24.23 21.68 -16.01
N GLY A 169 -23.72 22.72 -16.67
CA GLY A 169 -24.53 23.79 -17.26
C GLY A 169 -24.98 24.91 -16.31
N GLU A 170 -24.49 24.93 -15.07
CA GLU A 170 -24.76 25.97 -14.07
C GLU A 170 -24.01 27.28 -14.34
N LEU A 171 -22.94 27.22 -15.13
CA LEU A 171 -22.21 28.37 -15.62
C LEU A 171 -22.10 28.28 -17.15
N ASP A 172 -22.50 29.34 -17.83
CA ASP A 172 -22.13 29.55 -19.22
C ASP A 172 -20.68 30.09 -19.31
N GLU A 173 -20.20 30.41 -20.52
CA GLU A 173 -18.84 30.95 -20.70
C GLU A 173 -18.65 32.31 -20.00
N ALA A 174 -19.66 33.17 -20.07
CA ALA A 174 -19.61 34.51 -19.47
C ALA A 174 -19.59 34.42 -17.94
N GLY A 175 -20.48 33.63 -17.34
CA GLY A 175 -20.51 33.38 -15.91
C GLY A 175 -19.24 32.71 -15.40
N LEU A 176 -18.66 31.78 -16.17
CA LEU A 176 -17.37 31.17 -15.84
C LEU A 176 -16.23 32.20 -15.85
N ARG A 177 -16.23 33.11 -16.82
CA ARG A 177 -15.25 34.21 -16.93
C ARG A 177 -15.34 35.17 -15.76
N GLU A 178 -16.55 35.59 -15.37
CA GLU A 178 -16.77 36.45 -14.21
C GLU A 178 -16.30 35.77 -12.93
N ALA A 179 -16.68 34.51 -12.72
CA ALA A 179 -16.26 33.75 -11.54
C ALA A 179 -14.73 33.55 -11.49
N TRP A 180 -14.08 33.31 -12.63
CA TRP A 180 -12.62 33.19 -12.71
C TRP A 180 -11.93 34.51 -12.33
N LEU A 181 -12.41 35.64 -12.85
CA LEU A 181 -11.87 36.97 -12.57
C LEU A 181 -12.03 37.34 -11.09
N ALA A 182 -13.17 36.99 -10.49
CA ALA A 182 -13.45 37.27 -9.10
C ALA A 182 -12.60 36.44 -8.12
N THR A 183 -12.17 35.23 -8.52
CA THR A 183 -11.56 34.25 -7.60
C THR A 183 -10.12 33.91 -7.99
N LEU A 184 -9.93 33.10 -9.04
CA LEU A 184 -8.63 32.55 -9.43
C LEU A 184 -7.66 33.62 -9.92
N ALA A 185 -8.10 34.69 -10.58
CA ALA A 185 -7.21 35.75 -11.07
C ALA A 185 -6.42 36.42 -9.94
N ALA A 186 -7.06 36.63 -8.78
CA ALA A 186 -6.44 37.25 -7.61
C ALA A 186 -5.43 36.32 -6.91
N ALA A 187 -5.62 35.00 -7.04
CA ALA A 187 -4.82 33.97 -6.37
C ALA A 187 -3.49 33.62 -7.08
N GLN A 188 -3.17 34.25 -8.22
CA GLN A 188 -1.88 34.03 -8.90
C GLN A 188 -0.69 34.51 -8.05
N ASP A 189 0.30 33.64 -7.90
CA ASP A 189 1.56 33.95 -7.23
C ASP A 189 2.51 34.78 -8.11
N ALA A 190 3.73 35.04 -7.64
CA ALA A 190 4.69 35.85 -8.36
C ALA A 190 5.13 35.29 -9.72
N ARG A 191 5.00 33.97 -9.92
CA ARG A 191 5.31 33.22 -11.14
C ARG A 191 4.08 32.98 -12.02
N GLY A 192 2.93 33.55 -11.66
CA GLY A 192 1.66 33.31 -12.33
C GLY A 192 1.10 31.91 -12.10
N ALA A 193 1.61 31.17 -11.11
CA ALA A 193 1.15 29.85 -10.74
C ALA A 193 0.11 29.93 -9.61
N TRP A 194 -0.59 28.82 -9.37
CA TRP A 194 -1.48 28.63 -8.24
C TRP A 194 -0.93 27.56 -7.31
N HIS A 195 -0.85 27.88 -6.03
CA HIS A 195 -0.41 26.91 -5.03
C HIS A 195 -1.50 25.85 -4.81
N GLY A 196 -1.12 24.57 -4.90
CA GLY A 196 -1.99 23.49 -4.45
C GLY A 196 -2.05 23.49 -2.92
N TYR A 197 -3.25 23.38 -2.36
CA TYR A 197 -3.44 23.25 -0.91
C TYR A 197 -3.28 21.78 -0.50
N TRP A 198 -3.88 20.89 -1.28
CA TRP A 198 -3.81 19.43 -1.10
C TRP A 198 -2.66 18.77 -1.87
N TRP A 199 -1.78 19.55 -2.51
CA TRP A 199 -0.75 19.01 -3.39
C TRP A 199 0.65 19.47 -3.00
N VAL A 200 1.64 18.60 -3.22
CA VAL A 200 3.04 18.90 -2.91
C VAL A 200 3.61 19.98 -3.83
N THR A 201 3.24 19.99 -5.11
CA THR A 201 3.74 20.94 -6.12
C THR A 201 2.58 21.78 -6.69
N PRO A 202 2.85 22.94 -7.31
CA PRO A 202 1.80 23.79 -7.87
C PRO A 202 1.23 23.28 -9.22
N HIS A 203 1.79 22.20 -9.81
CA HIS A 203 1.44 21.79 -11.18
C HIS A 203 -0.04 21.42 -11.32
N TYR A 204 -0.60 20.68 -10.35
CA TYR A 204 -2.01 20.30 -10.38
C TYR A 204 -2.94 21.51 -10.35
N ALA A 205 -2.79 22.36 -9.32
CA ALA A 205 -3.64 23.53 -9.12
C ALA A 205 -3.50 24.52 -10.29
N THR A 206 -2.27 24.74 -10.77
CA THR A 206 -2.01 25.61 -11.93
C THR A 206 -2.61 25.04 -13.21
N GLY A 207 -2.49 23.72 -13.43
CA GLY A 207 -3.09 23.05 -14.58
C GLY A 207 -4.61 23.16 -14.59
N LEU A 208 -5.27 22.90 -13.46
CA LEU A 208 -6.72 23.07 -13.33
C LEU A 208 -7.17 24.53 -13.52
N ALA A 209 -6.47 25.48 -12.90
CA ALA A 209 -6.79 26.89 -13.08
C ALA A 209 -6.62 27.34 -14.54
N ALA A 210 -5.62 26.80 -15.25
CA ALA A 210 -5.41 27.03 -16.67
C ALA A 210 -6.50 26.40 -17.55
N GLU A 211 -7.04 25.23 -17.19
CA GLU A 211 -8.21 24.63 -17.86
C GLU A 211 -9.43 25.55 -17.76
N VAL A 212 -9.74 26.04 -16.56
CA VAL A 212 -10.86 26.95 -16.33
C VAL A 212 -10.64 28.28 -17.06
N TRP A 213 -9.41 28.82 -17.01
CA TRP A 213 -9.02 30.02 -17.76
C TRP A 213 -9.26 29.86 -19.27
N ALA A 214 -8.84 28.74 -19.84
CA ALA A 214 -9.07 28.45 -21.26
C ALA A 214 -10.56 28.33 -21.59
N ALA A 215 -11.33 27.63 -20.74
CA ALA A 215 -12.77 27.47 -20.90
C ALA A 215 -13.57 28.77 -20.72
N ALA A 216 -13.00 29.76 -20.00
CA ALA A 216 -13.55 31.09 -19.78
C ALA A 216 -13.22 32.10 -20.92
N GLY A 217 -12.75 31.61 -22.07
CA GLY A 217 -12.35 32.46 -23.20
C GLY A 217 -11.06 33.23 -22.95
N ARG A 218 -10.11 32.64 -22.20
CA ARG A 218 -8.76 33.18 -21.94
C ARG A 218 -8.76 34.66 -21.49
N PRO A 219 -9.44 35.04 -20.40
CA PRO A 219 -9.40 36.41 -19.88
C PRO A 219 -7.95 36.86 -19.56
N SER A 220 -7.70 38.16 -19.50
CA SER A 220 -6.36 38.68 -19.21
C SER A 220 -5.83 38.14 -17.87
N LEU A 221 -4.65 37.54 -17.91
CA LEU A 221 -3.96 37.08 -16.72
C LEU A 221 -3.34 38.27 -15.98
N ARG A 222 -3.32 38.21 -14.63
CA ARG A 222 -2.59 39.20 -13.83
C ARG A 222 -1.08 39.11 -14.07
N ARG A 223 -0.59 37.88 -14.26
CA ARG A 223 0.78 37.56 -14.62
C ARG A 223 0.80 36.40 -15.64
N PRO A 224 1.72 36.40 -16.61
CA PRO A 224 1.92 35.23 -17.47
C PRO A 224 2.21 33.98 -16.63
N ILE A 225 1.64 32.84 -17.02
CA ILE A 225 1.90 31.58 -16.33
C ILE A 225 3.30 31.09 -16.72
N ASP A 226 4.16 30.88 -15.73
CA ASP A 226 5.46 30.24 -15.94
C ASP A 226 5.28 28.76 -16.32
N THR A 227 5.51 28.42 -17.59
CA THR A 227 5.43 27.04 -18.09
C THR A 227 6.74 26.24 -17.87
N SER A 228 7.75 26.86 -17.27
CA SER A 228 9.06 26.28 -16.99
C SER A 228 9.17 25.66 -15.58
N LEU A 229 8.05 25.56 -14.85
CA LEU A 229 8.00 24.93 -13.53
C LEU A 229 8.68 23.54 -13.54
N PRO A 230 9.57 23.27 -12.57
CA PRO A 230 10.33 22.02 -12.53
C PRO A 230 9.43 20.86 -12.10
N ALA A 231 9.21 19.91 -13.01
CA ALA A 231 8.48 18.68 -12.70
C ALA A 231 9.34 17.70 -11.88
N ALA A 232 8.89 17.34 -10.68
CA ALA A 232 9.60 16.43 -9.77
C ALA A 232 9.26 14.95 -10.03
N CYS A 233 8.08 14.67 -10.60
CA CYS A 233 7.61 13.31 -10.89
C CYS A 233 6.78 13.24 -12.19
N ALA A 234 6.34 12.03 -12.57
CA ALA A 234 5.52 11.84 -13.77
C ALA A 234 4.17 12.58 -13.71
N PHE A 235 3.58 12.72 -12.52
CA PHE A 235 2.35 13.48 -12.30
C PHE A 235 2.55 14.98 -12.61
N ASP A 236 3.62 15.59 -12.07
CA ASP A 236 3.96 16.98 -12.38
C ASP A 236 4.26 17.18 -13.87
N LEU A 237 4.97 16.22 -14.48
CA LEU A 237 5.33 16.28 -15.90
C LEU A 237 4.08 16.22 -16.80
N ALA A 238 3.10 15.41 -16.44
CA ALA A 238 1.82 15.33 -17.14
C ALA A 238 1.09 16.68 -17.10
N TRP A 239 1.01 17.32 -15.92
CA TRP A 239 0.44 18.66 -15.80
C TRP A 239 1.26 19.75 -16.48
N ALA A 240 2.59 19.66 -16.46
CA ALA A 240 3.46 20.57 -17.20
C ALA A 240 3.25 20.45 -18.72
N LEU A 241 3.07 19.23 -19.25
CA LEU A 241 2.67 19.01 -20.63
C LEU A 241 1.35 19.71 -20.95
N HIS A 242 0.35 19.51 -20.08
CA HIS A 242 -0.97 20.10 -20.27
C HIS A 242 -0.95 21.62 -20.26
N LEU A 243 -0.27 22.20 -19.26
CA LEU A 243 -0.12 23.64 -19.12
C LEU A 243 0.56 24.26 -20.35
N ARG A 244 1.64 23.64 -20.83
CA ARG A 244 2.33 24.09 -22.06
C ARG A 244 1.45 24.03 -23.29
N ALA A 245 0.60 23.01 -23.40
CA ALA A 245 -0.36 22.92 -24.50
C ALA A 245 -1.41 24.04 -24.42
N ILE A 246 -1.90 24.38 -23.22
CA ILE A 246 -2.87 25.47 -23.02
C ILE A 246 -2.24 26.85 -23.29
N CYS A 247 -0.99 27.05 -22.90
CA CYS A 247 -0.24 28.29 -23.07
C CYS A 247 0.49 28.40 -24.42
N ASP A 248 0.14 27.57 -25.40
CA ASP A 248 0.67 27.58 -26.76
C ASP A 248 2.22 27.39 -26.86
N ASP A 249 2.85 26.77 -25.84
CA ASP A 249 4.26 26.34 -25.86
C ASP A 249 4.40 24.95 -26.51
N ALA A 250 4.24 24.91 -27.84
CA ALA A 250 4.28 23.67 -28.62
C ALA A 250 5.61 22.89 -28.45
N ALA A 251 6.74 23.60 -28.39
CA ALA A 251 8.06 22.98 -28.28
C ALA A 251 8.26 22.32 -26.91
N GLY A 252 7.91 23.01 -25.83
CA GLY A 252 7.97 22.47 -24.49
C GLY A 252 6.95 21.37 -24.24
N ALA A 253 5.75 21.48 -24.82
CA ALA A 253 4.74 20.42 -24.80
C ALA A 253 5.26 19.15 -25.50
N ARG A 254 5.85 19.28 -26.69
CA ARG A 254 6.46 18.14 -27.40
C ARG A 254 7.55 17.46 -26.57
N ARG A 255 8.45 18.23 -25.94
CA ARG A 255 9.51 17.67 -25.06
C ARG A 255 8.92 16.95 -23.84
N ALA A 256 7.93 17.56 -23.18
CA ALA A 256 7.28 16.96 -22.01
C ALA A 256 6.56 15.65 -22.37
N ARG A 257 5.88 15.62 -23.53
CA ARG A 257 5.18 14.43 -24.05
C ARG A 257 6.12 13.26 -24.28
N LEU A 258 7.23 13.48 -24.98
CA LEU A 258 8.22 12.43 -25.25
C LEU A 258 8.78 11.88 -23.93
N ARG A 259 9.18 12.77 -23.01
CA ARG A 259 9.66 12.36 -21.68
C ARG A 259 8.58 11.61 -20.90
N LEU A 260 7.31 11.99 -21.01
CA LEU A 260 6.21 11.29 -20.33
C LEU A 260 6.02 9.88 -20.91
N ILE A 261 6.06 9.70 -22.23
CA ILE A 261 6.00 8.39 -22.90
C ILE A 261 7.19 7.51 -22.45
N ASP A 262 8.38 8.08 -22.35
CA ASP A 262 9.59 7.37 -21.92
C ASP A 262 9.51 6.90 -20.47
N LEU A 263 8.75 7.59 -19.61
CA LEU A 263 8.52 7.22 -18.22
C LEU A 263 7.46 6.12 -18.04
N GLN A 264 6.68 5.77 -19.06
CA GLN A 264 5.66 4.73 -18.91
C GLN A 264 6.32 3.36 -18.66
N GLU A 265 5.84 2.67 -17.63
CA GLU A 265 6.32 1.34 -17.24
C GLU A 265 5.71 0.24 -18.13
N PRO A 266 6.29 -0.97 -18.17
CA PRO A 266 5.81 -2.06 -19.03
C PRO A 266 4.35 -2.48 -18.81
N ASP A 267 3.81 -2.25 -17.61
CA ASP A 267 2.40 -2.57 -17.29
C ASP A 267 1.39 -1.51 -17.74
N GLY A 268 1.87 -0.42 -18.36
CA GLY A 268 1.08 0.68 -18.89
C GLY A 268 0.88 1.86 -17.92
N ALA A 269 1.28 1.72 -16.66
CA ALA A 269 1.18 2.80 -15.69
C ALA A 269 2.42 3.71 -15.68
N TRP A 270 2.30 4.83 -14.97
CA TRP A 270 3.41 5.75 -14.73
C TRP A 270 3.93 5.65 -13.29
N PRO A 271 5.23 5.92 -13.04
CA PRO A 271 5.80 5.87 -11.70
C PRO A 271 5.08 6.82 -10.72
N SER A 272 4.61 6.25 -9.60
CA SER A 272 3.99 6.99 -8.49
C SER A 272 4.99 7.89 -7.75
N ALA A 273 4.48 8.90 -7.06
CA ALA A 273 5.19 9.67 -6.04
C ALA A 273 4.24 10.05 -4.88
N SER A 274 4.78 10.59 -3.79
CA SER A 274 3.97 11.23 -2.75
C SER A 274 3.51 12.60 -3.24
N ILE A 275 2.33 12.62 -3.86
CA ILE A 275 1.78 13.82 -4.53
C ILE A 275 0.68 14.50 -3.70
N LEU A 276 -0.06 13.73 -2.91
CA LEU A 276 -1.13 14.22 -2.04
C LEU A 276 -0.53 14.71 -0.72
N ARG A 277 -0.96 15.89 -0.31
CA ARG A 277 -0.56 16.57 0.90
C ARG A 277 -1.79 16.81 1.76
N VAL A 278 -1.82 16.29 2.97
CA VAL A 278 -2.88 16.53 3.96
C VAL A 278 -2.32 17.50 5.01
N PRO A 279 -2.57 18.81 4.86
CA PRO A 279 -2.20 19.79 5.88
C PRO A 279 -3.00 19.55 7.18
N PRO A 280 -2.46 19.94 8.34
CA PRO A 280 -3.16 19.76 9.61
C PRO A 280 -4.52 20.47 9.63
N SER A 281 -5.51 19.82 10.24
CA SER A 281 -6.90 20.30 10.39
C SER A 281 -6.99 21.53 11.31
N HIS A 282 -6.28 21.50 12.45
CA HIS A 282 -6.32 22.57 13.46
C HIS A 282 -4.91 23.10 13.84
N PRO A 283 -4.69 24.42 13.94
CA PRO A 283 -3.41 25.01 14.38
C PRO A 283 -3.05 24.74 15.86
N ALA A 284 -3.98 24.20 16.66
CA ALA A 284 -3.82 23.97 18.10
C ALA A 284 -3.51 22.50 18.44
N GLU A 285 -3.57 21.59 17.46
CA GLU A 285 -2.95 20.27 17.58
C GLU A 285 -1.44 20.48 17.48
N GLY A 286 -0.84 20.84 18.63
CA GLY A 286 0.56 21.20 18.74
C GLY A 286 1.46 20.16 18.08
N ALA A 287 2.10 20.57 16.98
CA ALA A 287 2.91 19.77 16.05
C ALA A 287 2.17 19.06 14.90
N GLY A 288 1.02 19.56 14.44
CA GLY A 288 0.29 19.08 13.26
C GLY A 288 1.19 18.87 12.05
N ARG A 289 1.58 17.61 11.81
CA ARG A 289 2.47 17.23 10.72
C ARG A 289 1.64 17.12 9.46
N THR A 290 2.08 17.82 8.42
CA THR A 290 1.59 17.58 7.07
C THR A 290 1.87 16.11 6.70
N LEU A 291 0.80 15.36 6.46
CA LEU A 291 0.92 13.98 5.99
C LEU A 291 1.07 13.99 4.46
N LEU A 292 2.07 13.25 3.98
CA LEU A 292 2.27 13.02 2.55
C LEU A 292 1.75 11.63 2.20
N ALA A 293 0.82 11.56 1.27
CA ALA A 293 0.25 10.31 0.81
C ALA A 293 0.72 10.01 -0.62
N ARG A 294 1.08 8.74 -0.83
CA ARG A 294 1.52 8.21 -2.11
C ARG A 294 0.34 7.67 -2.89
N ASP A 295 0.35 7.89 -4.20
CA ASP A 295 -0.52 7.24 -5.18
C ASP A 295 -0.08 5.77 -5.34
N ALA A 296 -0.42 4.93 -4.36
CA ALA A 296 0.21 3.62 -4.18
C ALA A 296 -0.17 2.62 -5.27
N ARG A 297 -1.38 2.75 -5.84
CA ARG A 297 -1.81 1.97 -6.99
C ARG A 297 -1.53 2.67 -8.33
N ARG A 298 -0.78 3.79 -8.34
CA ARG A 298 -0.45 4.56 -9.56
C ARG A 298 -1.69 5.01 -10.34
N LEU A 299 -2.86 5.09 -9.70
CA LEU A 299 -4.11 5.39 -10.38
C LEU A 299 -4.14 6.86 -10.78
N PHE A 300 -3.80 7.75 -9.85
CA PHE A 300 -3.89 9.18 -10.06
C PHE A 300 -2.88 9.65 -11.11
N VAL A 301 -1.61 9.24 -11.00
CA VAL A 301 -0.57 9.58 -11.97
C VAL A 301 -0.87 9.05 -13.36
N THR A 302 -1.37 7.81 -13.45
CA THR A 302 -1.71 7.18 -14.73
C THR A 302 -2.91 7.85 -15.36
N ALA A 303 -3.95 8.16 -14.57
CA ALA A 303 -5.11 8.93 -15.03
C ALA A 303 -4.70 10.32 -15.55
N THR A 304 -3.82 11.04 -14.83
CA THR A 304 -3.31 12.33 -15.32
C THR A 304 -2.57 12.16 -16.63
N ALA A 305 -1.65 11.20 -16.75
CA ALA A 305 -0.89 10.94 -17.98
C ALA A 305 -1.82 10.59 -19.17
N VAL A 306 -2.78 9.68 -18.95
CA VAL A 306 -3.82 9.30 -19.92
C VAL A 306 -4.60 10.52 -20.39
N ARG A 307 -5.10 11.34 -19.46
CA ARG A 307 -5.87 12.54 -19.76
C ARG A 307 -5.08 13.51 -20.64
N VAL A 308 -3.83 13.81 -20.28
CA VAL A 308 -3.05 14.84 -20.99
C VAL A 308 -2.53 14.35 -22.35
N LEU A 309 -2.23 13.05 -22.48
CA LEU A 309 -1.91 12.43 -23.77
C LEU A 309 -3.12 12.43 -24.70
N ALA A 310 -4.31 12.15 -24.16
CA ALA A 310 -5.57 12.19 -24.89
C ALA A 310 -5.90 13.60 -25.41
N LEU A 311 -5.70 14.64 -24.59
CA LEU A 311 -5.97 16.03 -24.94
C LEU A 311 -4.90 16.64 -25.87
N GLY A 312 -3.63 16.28 -25.68
CA GLY A 312 -2.49 16.80 -26.46
C GLY A 312 -2.39 16.27 -27.89
N GLY A 313 -3.30 15.36 -28.30
CA GLY A 313 -3.40 14.81 -29.65
C GLY A 313 -4.09 15.71 -30.67
N ARG A 314 -4.59 16.89 -30.29
CA ARG A 314 -5.03 17.90 -31.27
C ARG A 314 -3.77 18.38 -31.99
N ASP A 315 -3.64 18.05 -33.27
CA ASP A 315 -2.53 18.48 -34.11
C ASP A 315 -2.39 19.99 -33.99
N ILE A 316 -1.35 20.44 -33.30
CA ILE A 316 -0.94 21.84 -33.33
C ILE A 316 -0.50 22.05 -34.78
N PRO A 317 -1.22 22.87 -35.57
CA PRO A 317 -0.82 23.12 -36.95
C PRO A 317 0.63 23.55 -36.93
N ALA A 318 1.48 22.93 -37.76
CA ALA A 318 2.88 23.31 -37.86
C ALA A 318 2.93 24.77 -38.30
N SER A 319 3.07 25.69 -37.34
CA SER A 319 3.17 27.11 -37.62
C SER A 319 4.45 27.31 -38.42
N SER A 320 4.29 27.65 -39.69
CA SER A 320 5.36 28.03 -40.61
C SER A 320 6.03 29.32 -40.11
N GLY A 321 7.04 29.22 -39.27
CA GLY A 321 7.68 30.40 -38.68
C GLY A 321 9.06 30.14 -38.10
N ALA A 322 10.07 30.52 -38.89
CA ALA A 322 11.47 30.85 -38.55
C ALA A 322 12.20 29.97 -37.51
N GLU A 323 13.05 29.08 -38.02
CA GLU A 323 14.10 28.39 -37.27
C GLU A 323 15.02 29.38 -36.52
N ARG A 324 15.19 29.15 -35.22
CA ARG A 324 16.40 29.57 -34.49
C ARG A 324 17.09 28.33 -33.96
N ASP A 325 18.41 28.30 -34.11
CA ASP A 325 19.33 27.24 -33.71
C ASP A 325 19.01 26.66 -32.33
N VAL A 326 18.38 25.48 -32.32
CA VAL A 326 18.27 24.65 -31.11
C VAL A 326 19.41 23.65 -31.14
N VAL A 327 20.32 23.80 -30.19
CA VAL A 327 21.42 22.89 -29.86
C VAL A 327 20.97 21.43 -29.98
N ALA A 328 21.71 20.64 -30.77
CA ALA A 328 21.41 19.25 -31.06
C ALA A 328 21.29 18.43 -29.75
N PRO A 329 20.17 17.74 -29.51
CA PRO A 329 20.06 16.81 -28.38
C PRO A 329 20.98 15.60 -28.60
N PRO A 330 21.46 14.96 -27.51
CA PRO A 330 22.35 13.81 -27.60
C PRO A 330 21.71 12.67 -28.41
N ALA A 331 22.58 11.95 -29.14
CA ALA A 331 22.20 10.91 -30.09
C ALA A 331 21.09 9.99 -29.56
N ALA A 332 19.93 10.05 -30.21
CA ALA A 332 18.77 9.23 -29.91
C ALA A 332 19.14 7.75 -30.10
N ARG A 333 19.13 6.98 -29.01
CA ARG A 333 19.09 5.53 -29.08
C ARG A 333 17.84 5.12 -29.85
N GLU A 334 18.00 4.19 -30.79
CA GLU A 334 16.90 3.63 -31.57
C GLU A 334 15.79 3.13 -30.62
N SER A 335 14.60 3.73 -30.72
CA SER A 335 13.45 3.40 -29.87
C SER A 335 12.79 2.10 -30.34
N PRO A 336 12.71 1.06 -29.49
CA PRO A 336 11.92 -0.13 -29.78
C PRO A 336 10.44 0.20 -29.52
N CYS A 337 9.73 0.62 -30.56
CA CYS A 337 8.26 0.75 -30.55
C CYS A 337 7.59 -0.61 -30.89
N ALA A 338 8.23 -1.72 -30.52
CA ALA A 338 7.63 -3.04 -30.58
C ALA A 338 6.82 -3.24 -29.30
N VAL A 339 5.55 -3.62 -29.47
CA VAL A 339 4.58 -4.11 -28.47
C VAL A 339 5.26 -4.39 -27.12
N ARG A 340 5.18 -3.41 -26.20
CA ARG A 340 5.82 -3.50 -24.89
C ARG A 340 5.21 -4.69 -24.15
N ALA A 341 6.06 -5.68 -23.88
CA ALA A 341 5.70 -6.92 -23.24
C ALA A 341 5.01 -6.67 -21.89
N ALA A 342 4.09 -7.57 -21.53
CA ALA A 342 3.57 -7.66 -20.17
C ALA A 342 4.73 -7.56 -19.17
N ARG A 343 4.49 -6.89 -18.02
CA ARG A 343 5.43 -6.77 -16.89
C ARG A 343 6.23 -8.05 -16.78
N ASP A 344 7.54 -8.01 -17.02
CA ASP A 344 8.38 -9.18 -16.89
C ASP A 344 8.37 -9.58 -15.41
N PRO A 345 7.64 -10.64 -15.00
CA PRO A 345 7.56 -11.00 -13.60
C PRO A 345 8.92 -11.51 -13.09
N ALA A 346 9.88 -11.78 -13.99
CA ALA A 346 11.25 -12.09 -13.63
C ALA A 346 12.07 -10.84 -13.26
N ALA A 347 11.66 -9.64 -13.71
CA ALA A 347 12.32 -8.39 -13.35
C ALA A 347 12.03 -8.02 -11.89
N ARG A 348 12.94 -8.43 -11.00
CA ARG A 348 12.82 -8.20 -9.56
C ARG A 348 13.14 -6.75 -9.19
N ALA A 349 12.27 -6.09 -8.42
CA ALA A 349 12.49 -4.71 -7.98
C ALA A 349 13.72 -4.59 -7.06
N ALA A 350 14.27 -3.38 -6.90
CA ALA A 350 15.41 -3.13 -6.01
C ALA A 350 15.13 -3.58 -4.56
N VAL A 351 13.90 -3.38 -4.09
CA VAL A 351 13.46 -3.87 -2.79
C VAL A 351 13.41 -5.40 -2.72
N GLY A 352 12.97 -6.07 -3.79
CA GLY A 352 12.96 -7.53 -3.87
C GLY A 352 14.36 -8.13 -3.81
N ARG A 353 15.33 -7.51 -4.49
CA ARG A 353 16.74 -7.93 -4.42
C ARG A 353 17.34 -7.77 -3.02
N ARG A 354 17.04 -6.66 -2.32
CA ARG A 354 17.46 -6.48 -0.92
C ARG A 354 16.87 -7.56 0.00
N LEU A 355 15.61 -7.92 -0.20
CA LEU A 355 14.96 -8.98 0.59
C LEU A 355 15.49 -10.38 0.25
N ASP A 356 15.89 -10.65 -0.99
CA ASP A 356 16.57 -11.89 -1.36
C ASP A 356 17.85 -12.09 -0.53
N ASP A 357 18.71 -11.07 -0.49
CA ASP A 357 19.95 -11.10 0.28
C ASP A 357 19.66 -11.31 1.76
N LEU A 358 18.63 -10.63 2.28
CA LEU A 358 18.23 -10.72 3.68
C LEU A 358 17.68 -12.10 4.04
N VAL A 359 16.92 -12.76 3.16
CA VAL A 359 16.45 -14.14 3.35
C VAL A 359 17.63 -15.10 3.44
N VAL A 360 18.64 -14.97 2.57
CA VAL A 360 19.85 -15.80 2.62
C VAL A 360 20.63 -15.57 3.91
N GLN A 361 20.79 -14.31 4.33
CA GLN A 361 21.47 -13.96 5.58
C GLN A 361 20.71 -14.49 6.81
N ALA A 362 19.38 -14.34 6.84
CA ALA A 362 18.53 -14.88 7.90
C ALA A 362 18.57 -16.42 7.94
N ALA A 363 18.61 -17.08 6.78
CA ALA A 363 18.76 -18.54 6.71
C ALA A 363 20.07 -18.99 7.37
N ARG A 364 21.19 -18.33 7.03
CA ARG A 364 22.50 -18.61 7.62
C ARG A 364 22.51 -18.31 9.12
N ALA A 365 21.91 -17.20 9.55
CA ALA A 365 21.77 -16.86 10.97
C ALA A 365 20.94 -17.89 11.75
N ALA A 366 20.00 -18.57 11.09
CA ALA A 366 19.25 -19.68 11.64
C ALA A 366 19.99 -21.03 11.58
N GLY A 367 21.25 -21.07 11.11
CA GLY A 367 22.05 -22.29 11.00
C GLY A 367 21.77 -23.13 9.74
N ILE A 368 21.08 -22.58 8.74
CA ILE A 368 20.81 -23.29 7.48
C ILE A 368 22.04 -23.21 6.57
N GLY A 369 22.57 -24.37 6.17
CA GLY A 369 23.72 -24.47 5.27
C GLY A 369 23.46 -23.91 3.86
N GLY A 370 24.53 -23.74 3.07
CA GLY A 370 24.49 -23.04 1.78
C GLY A 370 23.41 -23.53 0.79
N ARG A 371 23.25 -24.85 0.62
CA ARG A 371 22.18 -25.41 -0.24
C ARG A 371 20.78 -25.13 0.29
N GLY A 372 20.60 -25.22 1.61
CA GLY A 372 19.30 -24.93 2.25
C GLY A 372 18.93 -23.45 2.15
N ALA A 373 19.91 -22.55 2.25
CA ALA A 373 19.72 -21.11 2.05
C ALA A 373 19.36 -20.75 0.60
N ALA A 374 19.97 -21.42 -0.39
CA ALA A 374 19.59 -21.30 -1.79
C ALA A 374 18.14 -21.76 -2.03
N GLY A 375 17.75 -22.92 -1.48
CA GLY A 375 16.37 -23.40 -1.55
C GLY A 375 15.37 -22.45 -0.86
N ALA A 376 15.77 -21.82 0.26
CA ALA A 376 14.96 -20.81 0.93
C ALA A 376 14.72 -19.57 0.05
N LEU A 377 15.75 -19.14 -0.68
CA LEU A 377 15.67 -18.04 -1.63
C LEU A 377 14.77 -18.38 -2.82
N ASP A 378 14.89 -19.58 -3.38
CA ASP A 378 14.04 -20.01 -4.50
C ASP A 378 12.56 -20.05 -4.11
N LEU A 379 12.26 -20.58 -2.91
CA LEU A 379 10.92 -20.57 -2.36
C LEU A 379 10.41 -19.14 -2.11
N PHE A 380 11.24 -18.28 -1.53
CA PHE A 380 10.90 -16.87 -1.32
C PHE A 380 10.56 -16.18 -2.65
N ARG A 381 11.38 -16.38 -3.69
CA ARG A 381 11.14 -15.84 -5.04
C ARG A 381 9.88 -16.40 -5.69
N ALA A 382 9.57 -17.68 -5.47
CA ALA A 382 8.35 -18.29 -5.98
C ALA A 382 7.11 -17.63 -5.35
N LEU A 383 7.12 -17.41 -4.03
CA LEU A 383 6.02 -16.74 -3.32
C LEU A 383 5.88 -15.26 -3.70
N THR A 384 7.01 -14.57 -3.86
CA THR A 384 7.05 -13.11 -4.00
C THR A 384 7.30 -12.63 -5.43
N ARG A 385 7.04 -13.48 -6.43
CA ARG A 385 7.32 -13.17 -7.84
C ARG A 385 6.61 -11.89 -8.28
N GLU A 386 5.30 -11.82 -8.06
CA GLU A 386 4.48 -10.68 -8.48
C GLU A 386 4.58 -9.52 -7.47
N SER A 387 4.57 -9.84 -6.18
CA SER A 387 4.59 -8.83 -5.12
C SER A 387 5.89 -8.03 -5.09
N LEU A 388 7.03 -8.63 -5.48
CA LEU A 388 8.34 -7.96 -5.53
C LEU A 388 8.85 -7.75 -6.96
N ALA A 389 8.01 -7.92 -7.99
CA ALA A 389 8.34 -7.53 -9.36
C ALA A 389 8.45 -6.00 -9.50
N ALA A 390 9.24 -5.53 -10.46
CA ALA A 390 9.32 -4.11 -10.79
C ALA A 390 8.10 -3.65 -11.61
N PRO A 391 7.59 -2.43 -11.39
CA PRO A 391 7.86 -1.57 -10.23
C PRO A 391 7.20 -2.14 -8.96
N SER A 392 7.81 -1.89 -7.81
CA SER A 392 7.30 -2.38 -6.53
C SER A 392 6.71 -1.24 -5.70
N PRO A 393 5.54 -1.41 -5.07
CA PRO A 393 4.91 -0.36 -4.27
C PRO A 393 5.52 -0.21 -2.86
N TRP A 394 6.31 -1.19 -2.41
CA TRP A 394 6.73 -1.30 -1.01
C TRP A 394 7.75 -0.25 -0.55
N PRO A 395 7.70 0.17 0.73
CA PRO A 395 6.64 -0.13 1.70
C PRO A 395 5.32 0.59 1.36
N ALA A 396 4.18 -0.07 1.61
CA ALA A 396 2.85 0.46 1.31
C ALA A 396 1.82 -0.03 2.34
N ALA A 397 1.60 0.76 3.40
CA ALA A 397 0.59 0.50 4.43
C ALA A 397 -0.85 0.51 3.91
N GLN A 398 -1.05 1.03 2.69
CA GLN A 398 -2.30 0.95 1.93
C GLN A 398 -2.57 -0.44 1.38
N LEU A 399 -1.52 -1.13 0.94
CA LEU A 399 -1.65 -2.40 0.23
C LEU A 399 -1.43 -3.58 1.16
N SER A 400 -0.76 -3.40 2.29
CA SER A 400 -0.48 -4.47 3.24
C SER A 400 -0.70 -4.02 4.68
N SER A 401 -1.38 -4.83 5.48
CA SER A 401 -1.30 -4.71 6.94
C SER A 401 -0.08 -5.43 7.53
N LEU A 402 0.61 -6.28 6.76
CA LEU A 402 1.77 -7.05 7.21
C LEU A 402 2.85 -6.09 7.66
N ALA A 403 3.30 -6.25 8.91
CA ALA A 403 4.39 -5.47 9.47
C ALA A 403 4.25 -3.94 9.25
N GLY A 404 3.01 -3.42 9.20
CA GLY A 404 2.74 -1.99 8.97
C GLY A 404 3.02 -1.52 7.54
N GLY A 405 2.85 -2.39 6.54
CA GLY A 405 3.01 -2.06 5.13
C GLY A 405 4.30 -2.58 4.49
N THR A 406 5.10 -3.37 5.20
CA THR A 406 6.26 -4.05 4.60
C THR A 406 5.81 -5.38 4.02
N PRO A 407 6.36 -5.82 2.87
CA PRO A 407 5.91 -7.03 2.19
C PRO A 407 6.36 -8.32 2.87
N MET A 408 7.00 -8.21 4.04
CA MET A 408 7.65 -9.31 4.73
C MET A 408 7.76 -9.02 6.23
N GLU A 409 7.66 -10.09 7.02
CA GLU A 409 7.93 -10.11 8.45
C GLU A 409 8.64 -11.41 8.81
N PHE A 410 9.73 -11.33 9.59
CA PHE A 410 10.38 -12.52 10.15
C PHE A 410 9.80 -12.88 11.51
N SER A 411 9.99 -14.12 11.93
CA SER A 411 9.71 -14.54 13.29
C SER A 411 10.77 -15.49 13.84
N VAL A 412 10.89 -15.55 15.16
CA VAL A 412 11.82 -16.46 15.85
C VAL A 412 11.17 -17.03 17.09
N GLU A 413 11.32 -18.34 17.28
CA GLU A 413 10.82 -19.05 18.46
C GLU A 413 11.90 -19.22 19.53
N ALA A 414 11.50 -19.19 20.80
CA ALA A 414 12.35 -19.56 21.93
C ALA A 414 11.54 -20.34 22.96
N GLY A 415 12.09 -21.46 23.46
CA GLY A 415 11.43 -22.38 24.38
C GLY A 415 12.01 -23.79 24.30
N PRO A 416 11.64 -24.71 25.20
CA PRO A 416 12.23 -26.06 25.25
C PRO A 416 11.98 -26.90 23.98
N VAL A 417 10.92 -26.58 23.23
CA VAL A 417 10.57 -27.24 21.95
C VAL A 417 10.97 -26.42 20.72
N ALA A 418 11.41 -25.17 20.92
CA ALA A 418 11.79 -24.30 19.82
C ALA A 418 13.08 -24.81 19.15
N ARG A 419 13.15 -24.68 17.83
CA ARG A 419 14.33 -25.03 17.05
C ARG A 419 14.80 -23.83 16.25
N PRO A 420 16.10 -23.66 16.02
CA PRO A 420 16.59 -22.69 15.05
C PRO A 420 15.95 -22.93 13.68
N ALA A 421 15.24 -21.92 13.18
CA ALA A 421 14.50 -22.00 11.93
C ALA A 421 14.46 -20.63 11.26
N LEU A 422 14.47 -20.64 9.93
CA LEU A 422 14.09 -19.49 9.12
C LEU A 422 12.57 -19.46 9.04
N ARG A 423 11.97 -18.39 9.57
CA ARG A 423 10.52 -18.21 9.57
C ARG A 423 10.16 -16.82 9.10
N TYR A 424 9.25 -16.74 8.15
CA TYR A 424 8.74 -15.47 7.65
C TYR A 424 7.30 -15.58 7.13
N ALA A 425 6.58 -14.46 7.16
CA ALA A 425 5.36 -14.23 6.41
C ALA A 425 5.64 -13.16 5.32
N VAL A 426 4.94 -13.25 4.19
CA VAL A 426 5.13 -12.40 3.01
C VAL A 426 3.82 -12.06 2.32
N GLU A 427 3.81 -10.88 1.71
CA GLU A 427 2.82 -10.52 0.69
C GLU A 427 3.01 -11.35 -0.58
N VAL A 428 1.90 -11.88 -1.10
CA VAL A 428 1.84 -12.73 -2.29
C VAL A 428 0.83 -12.15 -3.29
N GLY A 429 0.97 -12.51 -4.56
CA GLY A 429 0.14 -11.99 -5.65
C GLY A 429 0.50 -10.57 -6.11
N ASP A 430 -0.20 -10.06 -7.13
CA ASP A 430 0.02 -8.71 -7.65
C ASP A 430 -0.68 -7.64 -6.76
N PRO A 431 0.10 -6.77 -6.07
CA PRO A 431 -0.44 -5.80 -5.13
C PRO A 431 -1.21 -4.66 -5.80
N PHE A 432 -1.12 -4.50 -7.12
CA PHE A 432 -1.82 -3.42 -7.84
C PHE A 432 -3.24 -3.79 -8.25
N LEU A 433 -3.58 -5.08 -8.25
CA LEU A 433 -4.91 -5.55 -8.61
C LEU A 433 -5.97 -5.20 -7.55
N ALA A 434 -7.22 -5.14 -7.98
CA ALA A 434 -8.38 -5.08 -7.09
C ALA A 434 -8.37 -6.28 -6.10
N PRO A 435 -9.05 -6.19 -4.93
CA PRO A 435 -8.95 -7.19 -3.87
C PRO A 435 -9.13 -8.64 -4.34
N TYR A 436 -10.18 -8.92 -5.12
CA TYR A 436 -10.46 -10.29 -5.58
C TYR A 436 -9.43 -10.81 -6.58
N PRO A 437 -9.13 -10.14 -7.71
CA PRO A 437 -8.06 -10.60 -8.61
C PRO A 437 -6.70 -10.71 -7.92
N ARG A 438 -6.40 -9.83 -6.95
CA ARG A 438 -5.20 -9.93 -6.10
C ARG A 438 -5.19 -11.23 -5.28
N ALA A 439 -6.30 -11.58 -4.64
CA ALA A 439 -6.41 -12.83 -3.88
C ALA A 439 -6.25 -14.06 -4.78
N GLN A 440 -6.77 -14.03 -6.01
CA GLN A 440 -6.57 -15.13 -6.97
C GLN A 440 -5.10 -15.28 -7.38
N SER A 441 -4.44 -14.18 -7.75
CA SER A 441 -3.00 -14.15 -8.04
C SER A 441 -2.17 -14.66 -6.85
N ALA A 442 -2.54 -14.30 -5.62
CA ALA A 442 -1.93 -14.84 -4.40
C ALA A 442 -2.10 -16.36 -4.25
N VAL A 443 -3.31 -16.88 -4.48
CA VAL A 443 -3.59 -18.33 -4.43
C VAL A 443 -2.80 -19.08 -5.51
N GLU A 444 -2.62 -18.51 -6.70
CA GLU A 444 -1.81 -19.09 -7.77
C GLU A 444 -0.32 -19.16 -7.38
N ALA A 445 0.22 -18.09 -6.79
CA ALA A 445 1.59 -18.06 -6.28
C ALA A 445 1.81 -19.12 -5.19
N LEU A 446 0.86 -19.27 -4.25
CA LEU A 446 0.89 -20.30 -3.22
C LEU A 446 0.78 -21.72 -3.80
N ALA A 447 -0.06 -21.92 -4.82
CA ALA A 447 -0.18 -23.20 -5.51
C ALA A 447 1.15 -23.59 -6.20
N ALA A 448 1.84 -22.62 -6.82
CA ALA A 448 3.14 -22.83 -7.43
C ALA A 448 4.20 -23.20 -6.39
N ALA A 449 4.25 -22.50 -5.26
CA ALA A 449 5.14 -22.82 -4.14
C ALA A 449 4.84 -24.21 -3.56
N ALA A 450 3.56 -24.55 -3.36
CA ALA A 450 3.15 -25.87 -2.88
C ALA A 450 3.59 -27.00 -3.81
N ARG A 451 3.50 -26.80 -5.14
CA ARG A 451 4.03 -27.76 -6.13
C ARG A 451 5.55 -27.90 -6.01
N GLY A 452 6.28 -26.79 -5.91
CA GLY A 452 7.74 -26.79 -5.77
C GLY A 452 8.23 -27.52 -4.51
N LEU A 453 7.44 -27.50 -3.44
CA LEU A 453 7.75 -28.19 -2.17
C LEU A 453 7.23 -29.64 -2.11
N GLY A 454 6.56 -30.14 -3.14
CA GLY A 454 5.91 -31.45 -3.12
C GLY A 454 4.69 -31.52 -2.21
N CYS A 455 4.10 -30.39 -1.80
CA CYS A 455 2.91 -30.31 -0.94
C CYS A 455 1.59 -30.56 -1.70
N GLY A 456 1.61 -31.23 -2.84
CA GLY A 456 0.44 -31.33 -3.74
C GLY A 456 -0.79 -31.98 -3.09
N ALA A 457 -0.60 -33.02 -2.26
CA ALA A 457 -1.70 -33.67 -1.55
C ALA A 457 -2.31 -32.75 -0.46
N ALA A 458 -1.46 -32.12 0.35
CA ALA A 458 -1.87 -31.17 1.37
C ALA A 458 -2.60 -29.96 0.75
N TRP A 459 -2.08 -29.43 -0.36
CA TRP A 459 -2.71 -28.34 -1.12
C TRP A 459 -4.12 -28.71 -1.62
N ARG A 460 -4.27 -29.89 -2.24
CA ARG A 460 -5.59 -30.37 -2.72
C ARG A 460 -6.62 -30.47 -1.59
N ARG A 461 -6.19 -30.87 -0.38
CA ARG A 461 -7.06 -30.95 0.79
C ARG A 461 -7.57 -29.57 1.23
N VAL A 462 -6.71 -28.56 1.30
CA VAL A 462 -7.08 -27.24 1.85
C VAL A 462 -7.66 -26.28 0.82
N LEU A 463 -7.42 -26.51 -0.48
CA LEU A 463 -7.87 -25.61 -1.55
C LEU A 463 -9.38 -25.31 -1.53
N PRO A 464 -10.29 -26.27 -1.28
CA PRO A 464 -11.71 -25.96 -1.15
C PRO A 464 -11.98 -24.97 0.00
N GLY A 465 -11.35 -25.16 1.17
CA GLY A 465 -11.46 -24.23 2.30
C GLY A 465 -10.89 -22.85 2.00
N ILE A 466 -9.79 -22.75 1.24
CA ILE A 466 -9.26 -21.47 0.75
C ILE A 466 -10.32 -20.78 -0.12
N ARG A 467 -10.96 -21.51 -1.04
CA ARG A 467 -11.97 -20.96 -1.96
C ARG A 467 -13.23 -20.43 -1.28
N GLU A 468 -13.61 -20.97 -0.12
CA GLU A 468 -14.70 -20.40 0.70
C GLU A 468 -14.36 -18.97 1.15
N ILE A 469 -13.10 -18.73 1.56
CA ILE A 469 -12.66 -17.43 2.07
C ILE A 469 -12.38 -16.43 0.95
N VAL A 470 -11.92 -16.89 -0.21
CA VAL A 470 -11.59 -16.04 -1.38
C VAL A 470 -12.61 -16.12 -2.51
N ALA A 471 -13.89 -16.38 -2.21
CA ALA A 471 -14.91 -16.58 -3.22
C ALA A 471 -15.18 -15.31 -4.06
N PRO A 472 -15.33 -15.40 -5.40
CA PRO A 472 -15.58 -14.26 -6.28
C PRO A 472 -16.81 -13.43 -5.96
N GLY A 473 -17.83 -14.02 -5.35
CA GLY A 473 -19.08 -13.34 -5.01
C GLY A 473 -19.03 -12.52 -3.72
N LEU A 474 -17.92 -12.52 -2.99
CA LEU A 474 -17.82 -11.76 -1.74
C LEU A 474 -17.67 -10.26 -2.04
N PRO A 475 -18.52 -9.39 -1.44
CA PRO A 475 -18.50 -7.95 -1.69
C PRO A 475 -17.38 -7.27 -0.88
N VAL A 476 -16.15 -7.72 -1.09
CA VAL A 476 -14.98 -7.30 -0.31
C VAL A 476 -14.69 -5.82 -0.56
N PRO A 477 -14.48 -5.01 0.50
CA PRO A 477 -14.21 -3.60 0.33
C PRO A 477 -12.87 -3.39 -0.39
N ASP A 478 -12.87 -2.39 -1.25
CA ASP A 478 -11.74 -2.00 -2.09
C ASP A 478 -10.46 -1.62 -1.32
N GLY A 479 -10.62 -1.24 -0.05
CA GLY A 479 -9.55 -0.90 0.89
C GLY A 479 -8.95 -2.09 1.63
N LEU A 480 -9.34 -3.34 1.32
CA LEU A 480 -8.81 -4.51 2.01
C LEU A 480 -7.28 -4.62 1.84
N ARG A 481 -6.59 -4.60 2.97
CA ARG A 481 -5.11 -4.58 3.03
C ARG A 481 -4.50 -5.95 3.28
N PHE A 482 -5.31 -6.93 3.67
CA PHE A 482 -4.89 -8.31 3.88
C PHE A 482 -6.05 -9.22 3.58
N TRP A 483 -5.83 -10.10 2.60
CA TRP A 483 -6.71 -11.23 2.33
C TRP A 483 -5.95 -12.53 2.37
N VAL A 484 -4.81 -12.60 1.70
CA VAL A 484 -3.99 -13.80 1.57
C VAL A 484 -2.53 -13.43 1.79
N TRP A 485 -1.86 -14.11 2.72
CA TRP A 485 -0.41 -14.08 2.88
C TRP A 485 0.18 -15.47 2.73
N GLY A 486 1.43 -15.51 2.29
CA GLY A 486 2.25 -16.71 2.34
C GLY A 486 3.20 -16.68 3.52
N GLY A 487 3.71 -17.83 3.92
CA GLY A 487 4.78 -17.91 4.89
C GLY A 487 5.58 -19.20 4.77
N VAL A 488 6.74 -19.21 5.41
CA VAL A 488 7.66 -20.35 5.40
C VAL A 488 8.16 -20.61 6.80
N ASP A 489 8.37 -21.88 7.09
CA ASP A 489 9.05 -22.35 8.29
C ASP A 489 10.02 -23.47 7.90
N GLN A 490 11.32 -23.17 7.99
CA GLN A 490 12.39 -24.06 7.58
C GLN A 490 13.39 -24.20 8.72
N VAL A 491 13.39 -25.37 9.35
CA VAL A 491 14.34 -25.70 10.43
C VAL A 491 15.74 -25.92 9.84
N ALA A 492 16.78 -25.59 10.60
CA ALA A 492 18.16 -25.93 10.24
C ALA A 492 18.28 -27.43 9.93
N ALA A 493 18.96 -27.75 8.83
CA ALA A 493 19.06 -29.12 8.34
C ALA A 493 19.78 -30.02 9.36
N GLY A 494 19.10 -31.08 9.79
CA GLY A 494 19.73 -32.37 10.09
C GLY A 494 19.28 -33.37 9.01
N ASP A 495 19.85 -34.57 8.97
CA ASP A 495 19.49 -35.64 8.00
C ASP A 495 18.02 -36.13 8.08
N ASP A 496 17.17 -35.50 8.91
CA ASP A 496 15.77 -35.85 9.12
C ASP A 496 14.87 -35.22 8.04
N ALA A 497 13.89 -35.99 7.55
CA ALA A 497 12.77 -35.52 6.72
C ALA A 497 12.03 -34.31 7.30
N ARG A 498 12.14 -34.05 8.62
CA ARG A 498 11.64 -32.84 9.28
C ARG A 498 12.32 -31.53 8.85
N SER A 499 13.46 -31.59 8.15
CA SER A 499 14.18 -30.42 7.62
C SER A 499 13.52 -29.77 6.40
N ARG A 500 12.52 -30.43 5.80
CA ARG A 500 11.79 -29.87 4.65
C ARG A 500 11.01 -28.61 5.05
N PRO A 501 11.03 -27.54 4.24
CA PRO A 501 10.23 -26.34 4.50
C PRO A 501 8.74 -26.65 4.63
N VAL A 502 8.08 -25.97 5.55
CA VAL A 502 6.62 -25.97 5.70
C VAL A 502 6.08 -24.69 5.07
N LEU A 503 5.16 -24.83 4.11
CA LEU A 503 4.45 -23.70 3.52
C LEU A 503 3.29 -23.29 4.42
N LYS A 504 3.25 -22.04 4.84
CA LYS A 504 2.15 -21.44 5.61
C LYS A 504 1.28 -20.56 4.70
N ILE A 505 -0.01 -20.56 4.95
CA ILE A 505 -1.02 -19.77 4.26
C ILE A 505 -1.83 -19.07 5.34
N TYR A 506 -2.06 -17.77 5.21
CA TYR A 506 -2.89 -16.99 6.12
C TYR A 506 -4.00 -16.32 5.34
N LEU A 507 -5.23 -16.42 5.84
CA LEU A 507 -6.43 -15.94 5.17
C LEU A 507 -7.20 -15.03 6.13
N ASN A 508 -7.53 -13.81 5.73
CA ASN A 508 -8.46 -12.96 6.46
C ASN A 508 -9.90 -13.48 6.27
N VAL A 509 -10.63 -13.71 7.36
CA VAL A 509 -12.03 -14.20 7.31
C VAL A 509 -13.06 -13.10 7.10
N LEU A 510 -12.60 -11.84 6.96
CA LEU A 510 -13.37 -10.65 6.61
C LEU A 510 -14.48 -10.29 7.61
N HIS A 511 -14.28 -10.61 8.90
CA HIS A 511 -15.31 -10.35 9.90
C HIS A 511 -15.66 -8.86 10.00
N GLY A 512 -14.66 -7.98 10.06
CA GLY A 512 -14.88 -6.54 10.16
C GLY A 512 -15.46 -5.92 8.89
N GLU A 513 -15.15 -6.51 7.74
CA GLU A 513 -15.55 -6.01 6.44
C GLU A 513 -16.95 -6.46 6.02
N LEU A 514 -17.33 -7.71 6.30
CA LEU A 514 -18.55 -8.33 5.77
C LEU A 514 -19.51 -8.85 6.86
N GLY A 515 -19.11 -8.87 8.14
CA GLY A 515 -19.81 -9.64 9.17
C GLY A 515 -19.71 -11.15 8.93
N ASP A 516 -20.30 -11.96 9.80
CA ASP A 516 -20.32 -13.44 9.71
C ASP A 516 -18.94 -14.10 9.44
N GLY A 517 -17.87 -13.57 10.04
CA GLY A 517 -16.56 -14.22 9.97
C GLY A 517 -16.57 -15.66 10.52
N ARG A 518 -17.48 -15.93 11.47
CA ARG A 518 -17.68 -17.24 12.11
C ARG A 518 -18.22 -18.29 11.13
N GLY A 519 -19.30 -17.98 10.40
CA GLY A 519 -19.86 -18.89 9.41
C GLY A 519 -18.88 -19.23 8.30
N ARG A 520 -18.15 -18.22 7.78
CA ARG A 520 -17.09 -18.41 6.79
C ARG A 520 -15.93 -19.27 7.30
N LEU A 521 -15.49 -19.04 8.54
CA LEU A 521 -14.46 -19.85 9.17
C LEU A 521 -14.86 -21.33 9.23
N GLU A 522 -16.07 -21.63 9.72
CA GLU A 522 -16.52 -23.02 9.81
C GLU A 522 -16.76 -23.67 8.45
N ALA A 523 -17.28 -22.92 7.47
CA ALA A 523 -17.43 -23.40 6.09
C ALA A 523 -16.05 -23.79 5.52
N ALA A 524 -15.05 -22.95 5.70
CA ALA A 524 -13.69 -23.23 5.25
C ALA A 524 -13.08 -24.47 5.93
N LEU A 525 -13.29 -24.64 7.25
CA LEU A 525 -12.84 -25.83 7.98
C LEU A 525 -13.50 -27.11 7.46
N ARG A 526 -14.82 -27.09 7.25
CA ARG A 526 -15.57 -28.22 6.69
C ARG A 526 -15.11 -28.55 5.28
N SER A 527 -14.98 -27.56 4.41
CA SER A 527 -14.50 -27.73 3.03
C SER A 527 -13.04 -28.23 2.97
N ALA A 528 -12.22 -27.94 3.98
CA ALA A 528 -10.86 -28.49 4.13
C ALA A 528 -10.81 -29.88 4.82
N ALA A 529 -11.96 -30.51 5.07
CA ALA A 529 -12.09 -31.77 5.80
C ALA A 529 -11.41 -31.74 7.19
N ILE A 530 -11.65 -30.66 7.93
CA ILE A 530 -11.21 -30.48 9.32
C ILE A 530 -12.46 -30.53 10.21
N PRO A 531 -12.59 -31.51 11.12
CA PRO A 531 -13.78 -31.62 11.96
C PRO A 531 -13.98 -30.42 12.88
N VAL A 532 -15.21 -29.88 12.90
CA VAL A 532 -15.63 -28.85 13.87
C VAL A 532 -16.39 -29.53 15.00
N ARG A 533 -15.63 -30.03 15.99
CA ARG A 533 -16.13 -30.75 17.17
C ARG A 533 -16.90 -29.85 18.13
N SER A 534 -17.65 -30.46 19.07
CA SER A 534 -18.40 -29.73 20.09
C SER A 534 -17.51 -28.93 21.04
N ASP A 535 -16.39 -29.50 21.48
CA ASP A 535 -15.38 -28.83 22.33
C ASP A 535 -14.83 -27.57 21.62
N LEU A 536 -14.46 -27.70 20.35
CA LEU A 536 -14.02 -26.57 19.53
C LEU A 536 -15.12 -25.52 19.35
N ARG A 537 -16.39 -25.91 19.16
CA ARG A 537 -17.51 -24.94 19.08
C ARG A 537 -17.65 -24.15 20.38
N THR A 538 -17.66 -24.82 21.53
CA THR A 538 -17.71 -24.16 22.85
C THR A 538 -16.60 -23.11 22.99
N MET A 539 -15.37 -23.45 22.58
CA MET A 539 -14.24 -22.51 22.62
C MET A 539 -14.44 -21.31 21.69
N LEU A 540 -14.97 -21.55 20.49
CA LEU A 540 -15.19 -20.50 19.50
C LEU A 540 -16.36 -19.60 19.88
N ASP A 541 -17.41 -20.12 20.49
CA ASP A 541 -18.52 -19.33 21.04
C ASP A 541 -18.04 -18.41 22.18
N ALA A 542 -17.14 -18.92 23.04
CA ALA A 542 -16.51 -18.10 24.08
C ALA A 542 -15.61 -16.99 23.51
N LEU A 543 -14.95 -17.25 22.37
CA LEU A 543 -14.14 -16.26 21.66
C LEU A 543 -14.99 -15.24 20.90
N ASP A 544 -16.10 -15.65 20.27
CA ASP A 544 -17.08 -14.76 19.64
C ASP A 544 -17.71 -13.81 20.67
N ALA A 545 -17.92 -14.27 21.91
CA ALA A 545 -18.40 -13.43 23.01
C ALA A 545 -17.38 -12.39 23.49
N ALA A 546 -16.09 -12.59 23.21
CA ALA A 546 -14.99 -11.75 23.69
C ALA A 546 -14.33 -10.88 22.60
N GLY A 547 -14.70 -11.09 21.34
CA GLY A 547 -14.04 -10.50 20.19
C GLY A 547 -14.57 -11.07 18.88
N PHE A 548 -13.68 -11.28 17.91
CA PHE A 548 -14.09 -11.77 16.59
C PHE A 548 -13.03 -12.61 15.88
N PRO A 549 -13.45 -13.55 15.01
CA PRO A 549 -12.52 -14.31 14.18
C PRO A 549 -11.84 -13.37 13.18
N HIS A 550 -10.53 -13.42 13.12
CA HIS A 550 -9.70 -12.55 12.29
C HIS A 550 -9.07 -13.30 11.11
N GLU A 551 -8.45 -14.45 11.38
CA GLU A 551 -7.70 -15.19 10.35
C GLU A 551 -7.92 -16.70 10.44
N LEU A 552 -7.70 -17.37 9.31
CA LEU A 552 -7.54 -18.81 9.18
C LEU A 552 -6.16 -19.11 8.58
N GLY A 553 -5.39 -19.98 9.21
CA GLY A 553 -4.07 -20.37 8.78
C GLY A 553 -3.97 -21.86 8.45
N PHE A 554 -3.29 -22.19 7.35
CA PHE A 554 -2.90 -23.56 7.02
C PHE A 554 -1.38 -23.69 6.99
N ALA A 555 -0.86 -24.85 7.41
CA ALA A 555 0.53 -25.22 7.24
C ALA A 555 0.63 -26.56 6.52
N LEU A 556 1.34 -26.58 5.39
CA LEU A 556 1.39 -27.70 4.45
C LEU A 556 2.78 -28.33 4.44
N ARG A 557 2.82 -29.66 4.52
CA ARG A 557 4.05 -30.46 4.42
C ARG A 557 4.08 -31.29 3.16
N GLY A 558 5.29 -31.59 2.67
CA GLY A 558 5.51 -32.43 1.48
C GLY A 558 5.10 -33.89 1.65
N ASP A 559 4.83 -34.34 2.87
CA ASP A 559 4.29 -35.67 3.18
C ASP A 559 2.75 -35.72 3.20
N GLY A 560 2.08 -34.63 2.81
CA GLY A 560 0.63 -34.53 2.77
C GLY A 560 -0.02 -34.08 4.08
N ARG A 561 0.74 -33.96 5.18
CA ARG A 561 0.19 -33.47 6.45
C ARG A 561 -0.20 -32.00 6.36
N VAL A 562 -1.31 -31.68 7.05
CA VAL A 562 -1.85 -30.34 7.20
C VAL A 562 -1.92 -30.03 8.70
N ALA A 563 -1.56 -28.80 9.08
CA ALA A 563 -1.99 -28.21 10.33
C ALA A 563 -2.86 -26.99 10.05
N CYS A 564 -3.80 -26.71 10.94
CA CYS A 564 -4.71 -25.59 10.83
C CYS A 564 -4.62 -24.72 12.08
N LYS A 565 -4.80 -23.41 11.93
CA LYS A 565 -4.86 -22.48 13.05
C LYS A 565 -5.97 -21.47 12.82
N VAL A 566 -6.79 -21.23 13.83
CA VAL A 566 -7.83 -20.20 13.80
C VAL A 566 -7.41 -19.05 14.71
N TYR A 567 -7.59 -17.82 14.26
CA TYR A 567 -7.10 -16.61 14.93
C TYR A 567 -8.27 -15.69 15.26
N TYR A 568 -8.25 -15.13 16.46
CA TYR A 568 -9.23 -14.22 17.00
C TYR A 568 -8.55 -12.97 17.52
N GLU A 569 -9.16 -11.81 17.27
CA GLU A 569 -8.87 -10.58 17.99
C GLU A 569 -9.87 -10.44 19.13
N ILE A 570 -9.40 -10.08 20.33
CA ILE A 570 -10.22 -9.88 21.52
C ILE A 570 -9.94 -8.52 22.17
N ASP A 571 -10.92 -8.04 22.93
CA ASP A 571 -10.83 -6.78 23.66
C ASP A 571 -9.94 -6.91 24.89
N GLY A 572 -8.65 -6.69 24.68
CA GLY A 572 -7.62 -6.75 25.72
C GLY A 572 -7.37 -8.17 26.26
N TRP A 573 -6.49 -8.25 27.26
CA TRP A 573 -6.14 -9.52 27.89
C TRP A 573 -7.22 -10.02 28.85
N GLN A 574 -7.74 -11.23 28.61
CA GLN A 574 -8.79 -11.84 29.44
C GLN A 574 -8.32 -13.16 30.05
N ARG A 575 -7.74 -13.09 31.27
CA ARG A 575 -7.18 -14.25 31.98
C ARG A 575 -8.21 -15.38 32.20
N SER A 576 -9.46 -15.04 32.54
CA SER A 576 -10.53 -16.01 32.78
C SER A 576 -10.91 -16.78 31.51
N LEU A 577 -11.08 -16.08 30.40
CA LEU A 577 -11.32 -16.67 29.08
C LEU A 577 -10.20 -17.66 28.71
N VAL A 578 -8.95 -17.22 28.81
CA VAL A 578 -7.79 -18.08 28.48
C VAL A 578 -7.73 -19.33 29.35
N ARG A 579 -8.04 -19.22 30.65
CA ARG A 579 -8.11 -20.38 31.54
C ARG A 579 -9.20 -21.36 31.10
N ALA A 580 -10.38 -20.86 30.73
CA ALA A 580 -11.48 -21.69 30.25
C ALA A 580 -11.10 -22.41 28.93
N LEU A 581 -10.48 -21.69 27.99
CA LEU A 581 -10.01 -22.27 26.72
C LEU A 581 -8.94 -23.35 26.94
N LEU A 582 -7.98 -23.13 27.85
CA LEU A 582 -6.97 -24.15 28.19
C LEU A 582 -7.61 -25.41 28.78
N ALA A 583 -8.57 -25.23 29.70
CA ALA A 583 -9.29 -26.35 30.32
C ALA A 583 -10.09 -27.15 29.29
N GLU A 584 -10.85 -26.48 28.42
CA GLU A 584 -11.65 -27.11 27.35
C GLU A 584 -10.76 -27.87 26.35
N ALA A 585 -9.58 -27.31 26.02
CA ALA A 585 -8.61 -27.96 25.14
C ALA A 585 -7.84 -29.13 25.80
N GLY A 586 -7.98 -29.34 27.11
CA GLY A 586 -7.18 -30.31 27.87
C GLY A 586 -5.69 -29.94 27.94
N LEU A 587 -5.38 -28.65 27.88
CA LEU A 587 -4.02 -28.10 28.00
C LEU A 587 -3.73 -27.66 29.45
N PRO A 588 -2.46 -27.53 29.85
CA PRO A 588 -2.12 -27.03 31.18
C PRO A 588 -2.80 -25.69 31.49
N ALA A 589 -3.66 -25.65 32.52
CA ALA A 589 -4.55 -24.53 32.86
C ALA A 589 -3.86 -23.34 33.56
N GLU A 590 -2.59 -23.09 33.24
CA GLU A 590 -1.80 -21.97 33.75
C GLU A 590 -1.90 -20.75 32.82
N ALA A 591 -2.99 -19.97 32.95
CA ALA A 591 -3.21 -18.81 32.08
C ALA A 591 -2.06 -17.78 32.08
N ASP A 592 -1.35 -17.62 33.20
CA ASP A 592 -0.19 -16.72 33.29
C ASP A 592 1.00 -17.21 32.47
N ALA A 593 1.10 -18.53 32.23
CA ALA A 593 2.14 -19.10 31.37
C ALA A 593 1.94 -18.72 29.89
N VAL A 594 0.73 -18.33 29.50
CA VAL A 594 0.41 -17.80 28.17
C VAL A 594 0.10 -16.32 28.19
N CYS A 595 0.43 -15.56 29.24
CA CYS A 595 0.31 -14.10 29.17
C CYS A 595 1.44 -13.54 28.28
N PRO A 596 1.16 -12.84 27.16
CA PRO A 596 2.19 -12.33 26.25
C PRO A 596 2.83 -11.03 26.78
N ALA A 597 3.22 -11.01 28.06
CA ALA A 597 3.80 -9.86 28.73
C ALA A 597 5.33 -9.94 28.79
N ILE A 598 5.97 -8.83 28.46
CA ILE A 598 7.36 -8.53 28.80
C ILE A 598 7.32 -7.28 29.69
N PRO A 599 7.80 -7.37 30.96
CA PRO A 599 7.75 -6.26 31.88
C PRO A 599 8.36 -4.98 31.32
N GLY A 600 7.62 -3.87 31.41
CA GLY A 600 8.04 -2.56 30.88
C GLY A 600 8.16 -2.46 29.35
N LEU A 601 7.61 -3.43 28.59
CA LEU A 601 7.48 -3.35 27.12
C LEU A 601 6.05 -3.61 26.63
N LEU A 602 5.42 -4.70 27.08
CA LEU A 602 4.12 -5.15 26.58
C LEU A 602 2.99 -5.03 27.60
N GLU A 603 3.30 -4.83 28.88
CA GLU A 603 2.28 -4.59 29.92
C GLU A 603 1.40 -3.38 29.58
N GLU A 604 2.01 -2.31 29.06
CA GLU A 604 1.25 -1.13 28.63
C GLU A 604 0.37 -1.42 27.41
N SER A 605 0.85 -2.21 26.43
CA SER A 605 0.03 -2.63 25.29
C SER A 605 -1.20 -3.42 25.75
N LEU A 606 -1.00 -4.36 26.68
CA LEU A 606 -2.08 -5.15 27.26
C LEU A 606 -3.04 -4.31 28.12
N ALA A 607 -2.52 -3.27 28.81
CA ALA A 607 -3.30 -2.38 29.66
C ALA A 607 -4.14 -1.36 28.86
N ARG A 608 -3.66 -0.90 27.70
CA ARG A 608 -4.37 0.06 26.84
C ARG A 608 -5.65 -0.51 26.19
N LYS A 609 -6.03 -1.76 26.52
CA LYS A 609 -7.08 -2.54 25.83
C LYS A 609 -6.87 -2.56 24.32
N GLU A 610 -5.62 -2.40 23.87
CA GLU A 610 -5.30 -2.59 22.47
C GLU A 610 -5.47 -4.08 22.14
N ARG A 611 -5.98 -4.37 20.94
CA ARG A 611 -6.38 -5.71 20.48
C ARG A 611 -5.35 -6.77 20.87
N ALA A 612 -5.77 -7.74 21.68
CA ALA A 612 -4.98 -8.94 21.97
C ALA A 612 -5.41 -10.06 21.01
N GLY A 613 -4.45 -10.90 20.61
CA GLY A 613 -4.75 -12.04 19.74
C GLY A 613 -4.84 -13.34 20.53
N ILE A 614 -5.80 -14.20 20.19
CA ILE A 614 -5.79 -15.62 20.59
C ILE A 614 -5.81 -16.46 19.32
N ALA A 615 -5.04 -17.54 19.29
CA ALA A 615 -5.09 -18.48 18.18
C ALA A 615 -5.07 -19.93 18.67
N LEU A 616 -5.95 -20.76 18.10
CA LEU A 616 -6.08 -22.18 18.42
C LEU A 616 -5.53 -23.01 17.26
N ARG A 617 -4.53 -23.86 17.52
CA ARG A 617 -4.01 -24.79 16.50
C ARG A 617 -4.79 -26.10 16.56
N LEU A 618 -5.34 -26.51 15.42
CA LEU A 618 -6.13 -27.71 15.27
C LEU A 618 -5.28 -28.84 14.67
N ASP A 619 -5.49 -30.04 15.20
CA ASP A 619 -5.14 -31.29 14.55
C ASP A 619 -6.08 -31.51 13.36
N ALA A 620 -5.54 -31.57 12.14
CA ALA A 620 -6.38 -31.56 10.94
C ALA A 620 -7.28 -32.79 10.80
N GLU A 621 -6.90 -33.94 11.39
CA GLU A 621 -7.69 -35.17 11.29
C GLU A 621 -8.77 -35.25 12.36
N SER A 622 -8.43 -34.94 13.61
CA SER A 622 -9.36 -35.06 14.71
C SER A 622 -10.17 -33.80 14.97
N GLY A 623 -9.69 -32.62 14.55
CA GLY A 623 -10.26 -31.32 14.91
C GLY A 623 -9.95 -30.86 16.34
N ARG A 624 -9.14 -31.63 17.10
CA ARG A 624 -8.77 -31.28 18.48
C ARG A 624 -7.80 -30.10 18.52
N VAL A 625 -7.96 -29.23 19.50
CA VAL A 625 -7.00 -28.16 19.79
C VAL A 625 -5.73 -28.77 20.39
N ARG A 626 -4.59 -28.48 19.76
CA ARG A 626 -3.25 -28.95 20.20
C ARG A 626 -2.46 -27.85 20.90
N ASP A 627 -2.62 -26.62 20.43
CA ASP A 627 -1.88 -25.47 20.93
C ASP A 627 -2.85 -24.30 21.13
N LEU A 628 -2.63 -23.54 22.20
CA LEU A 628 -3.22 -22.23 22.41
C LEU A 628 -2.10 -21.19 22.40
N THR A 629 -2.22 -20.21 21.50
CA THR A 629 -1.31 -19.06 21.40
C THR A 629 -2.05 -17.80 21.78
N THR A 630 -1.37 -16.91 22.50
CA THR A 630 -1.82 -15.54 22.76
C THR A 630 -0.82 -14.56 22.16
N ALA A 631 -1.26 -13.36 21.80
CA ALA A 631 -0.45 -12.38 21.10
C ALA A 631 -0.64 -10.96 21.64
N ALA A 632 0.46 -10.19 21.68
CA ALA A 632 0.48 -8.77 21.96
C ALA A 632 1.34 -8.03 20.94
N ALA A 633 0.84 -6.90 20.44
CA ALA A 633 1.60 -6.05 19.53
C ALA A 633 2.60 -5.19 20.32
N PHE A 634 3.78 -4.97 19.76
CA PHE A 634 4.67 -3.95 20.30
C PHE A 634 4.13 -2.56 19.94
N LEU A 635 4.05 -1.70 20.95
CA LEU A 635 3.77 -0.27 20.76
C LEU A 635 4.92 0.40 19.98
N PRO A 636 4.67 1.53 19.29
CA PRO A 636 5.76 2.39 18.82
C PRO A 636 6.72 2.67 19.99
N PRO A 637 8.02 2.38 19.84
CA PRO A 637 8.89 2.27 20.99
C PRO A 637 9.19 3.66 21.56
N LEU A 638 8.99 3.82 22.87
CA LEU A 638 9.38 5.02 23.62
C LEU A 638 10.90 5.05 23.90
N VAL A 639 11.58 3.93 23.66
CA VAL A 639 13.03 3.73 23.84
C VAL A 639 13.67 3.28 22.53
N ARG A 640 15.00 3.30 22.44
CA ARG A 640 15.72 2.87 21.23
C ARG A 640 15.50 1.38 20.94
N HIS A 641 15.58 0.99 19.67
CA HIS A 641 15.42 -0.41 19.25
C HIS A 641 16.44 -1.35 19.91
N ALA A 642 17.67 -0.90 20.11
CA ALA A 642 18.68 -1.67 20.86
C ALA A 642 18.24 -1.98 22.31
N GLU A 643 17.55 -1.06 22.97
CA GLU A 643 17.05 -1.27 24.34
C GLU A 643 15.86 -2.23 24.36
N VAL A 644 14.91 -2.09 23.41
CA VAL A 644 13.84 -3.09 23.23
C VAL A 644 14.44 -4.47 23.00
N ARG A 645 15.46 -4.56 22.15
CA ARG A 645 16.15 -5.82 21.84
C ARG A 645 16.73 -6.47 23.09
N ARG A 646 17.47 -5.70 23.90
CA ARG A 646 18.10 -6.14 25.15
C ARG A 646 17.07 -6.66 26.16
N ARG A 647 15.94 -5.97 26.30
CA ARG A 647 14.86 -6.38 27.23
C ARG A 647 14.19 -7.68 26.80
N VAL A 648 13.89 -7.85 25.51
CA VAL A 648 13.35 -9.12 24.98
C VAL A 648 14.35 -10.26 25.21
N GLU A 649 15.64 -10.03 24.95
CA GLU A 649 16.69 -11.03 25.18
C GLU A 649 16.80 -11.44 26.64
N ALA A 650 16.86 -10.45 27.55
CA ALA A 650 16.91 -10.69 29.00
C ALA A 650 15.67 -11.43 29.49
N TRP A 651 14.49 -11.10 28.95
CA TRP A 651 13.26 -11.81 29.26
C TRP A 651 13.33 -13.27 28.80
N ILE A 652 13.77 -13.57 27.57
CA ILE A 652 13.92 -14.96 27.09
C ILE A 652 14.87 -15.74 28.00
N ALA A 653 16.02 -15.16 28.35
CA ALA A 653 16.99 -15.77 29.24
C ALA A 653 16.42 -16.00 30.66
N SER A 654 15.59 -15.09 31.18
CA SER A 654 14.93 -15.27 32.48
C SER A 654 13.98 -16.46 32.54
N GLN A 655 13.51 -16.96 31.39
CA GLN A 655 12.71 -18.18 31.30
C GLN A 655 13.57 -19.45 31.26
N GLY A 656 14.90 -19.32 31.28
CA GLY A 656 15.85 -20.43 31.09
C GLY A 656 15.93 -20.91 29.64
N TRP A 657 15.51 -20.10 28.67
CA TRP A 657 15.47 -20.48 27.25
C TRP A 657 16.64 -19.90 26.46
N ASP A 658 17.01 -20.56 25.36
CA ASP A 658 18.04 -20.08 24.46
C ASP A 658 17.57 -18.85 23.66
N ALA A 659 18.23 -17.71 23.89
CA ALA A 659 18.00 -16.47 23.15
C ALA A 659 18.87 -16.36 21.88
N GLY A 660 19.73 -17.33 21.59
CA GLY A 660 20.68 -17.35 20.47
C GLY A 660 20.04 -17.06 19.11
N PRO A 661 18.99 -17.80 18.69
CA PRO A 661 18.30 -17.54 17.42
C PRO A 661 17.74 -16.11 17.33
N TYR A 662 17.14 -15.62 18.43
CA TYR A 662 16.62 -14.25 18.49
C TYR A 662 17.75 -13.20 18.40
N ARG A 663 18.86 -13.43 19.11
CA ARG A 663 20.04 -12.56 19.08
C ARG A 663 20.62 -12.47 17.66
N ALA A 664 20.71 -13.60 16.96
CA ALA A 664 21.25 -13.67 15.59
C ALA A 664 20.38 -12.89 14.60
N LEU A 665 19.06 -13.14 14.58
CA LEU A 665 18.15 -12.44 13.66
C LEU A 665 18.01 -10.95 14.00
N SER A 666 17.91 -10.59 15.27
CA SER A 666 17.82 -9.18 15.67
C SER A 666 19.11 -8.40 15.41
N ALA A 667 20.29 -9.02 15.55
CA ALA A 667 21.57 -8.40 15.19
C ALA A 667 21.68 -8.12 13.69
N LEU A 668 21.09 -8.98 12.85
CA LEU A 668 21.02 -8.78 11.40
C LEU A 668 20.15 -7.57 11.01
N LEU A 669 19.01 -7.38 11.67
CA LEU A 669 18.02 -6.36 11.28
C LEU A 669 18.25 -4.99 11.93
N LEU A 670 18.80 -4.96 13.16
CA LEU A 670 18.94 -3.75 13.97
C LEU A 670 19.76 -2.62 13.29
N PRO A 671 20.89 -2.88 12.60
CA PRO A 671 21.71 -1.80 12.04
C PRO A 671 20.93 -0.89 11.07
N ALA A 672 20.07 -1.47 10.22
CA ALA A 672 19.27 -0.70 9.27
C ALA A 672 18.20 0.18 9.97
N TRP A 673 17.72 -0.24 11.14
CA TRP A 673 16.80 0.54 11.97
C TRP A 673 17.51 1.66 12.74
N GLU A 674 18.72 1.43 13.23
CA GLU A 674 19.49 2.46 13.96
C GLU A 674 20.13 3.50 13.02
N ALA A 675 20.37 3.14 11.75
CA ALA A 675 20.89 4.07 10.74
C ALA A 675 19.81 4.94 10.06
N GLY A 676 18.54 4.53 10.15
CA GLY A 676 17.45 5.21 9.46
C GLY A 676 17.06 6.54 10.13
N PRO A 677 16.59 7.54 9.36
CA PRO A 677 16.06 8.81 9.91
C PRO A 677 14.76 8.63 10.73
N VAL A 678 14.22 7.40 10.79
CA VAL A 678 12.94 7.07 11.43
C VAL A 678 13.19 6.26 12.70
N ALA A 679 13.59 6.93 13.78
CA ALA A 679 13.52 6.40 15.16
C ALA A 679 12.07 6.15 15.66
N ARG A 680 11.10 6.01 14.74
CA ARG A 680 9.65 5.91 15.01
C ARG A 680 8.96 4.70 14.40
N GLY A 681 9.64 3.94 13.53
CA GLY A 681 9.09 2.67 13.07
C GLY A 681 9.27 1.59 14.14
N ARG A 682 9.03 0.33 13.77
CA ARG A 682 9.01 -0.78 14.72
C ARG A 682 9.86 -1.93 14.18
N LEU A 683 11.03 -2.19 14.77
CA LEU A 683 11.74 -3.45 14.54
C LEU A 683 10.90 -4.63 15.03
N HIS A 684 10.33 -4.53 16.22
CA HIS A 684 9.48 -5.56 16.81
C HIS A 684 8.00 -5.29 16.50
N SER A 685 7.29 -6.27 15.95
CA SER A 685 5.86 -6.15 15.59
C SER A 685 4.95 -6.74 16.64
N LEU A 686 5.18 -8.02 16.93
CA LEU A 686 4.28 -8.89 17.66
C LEU A 686 5.10 -9.82 18.54
N PHE A 687 4.54 -10.18 19.68
CA PHE A 687 5.06 -11.16 20.59
C PHE A 687 3.97 -12.14 20.95
N THR A 688 4.27 -13.44 20.95
CA THR A 688 3.27 -14.46 21.25
C THR A 688 3.77 -15.46 22.27
N ARG A 689 2.89 -15.95 23.15
CA ARG A 689 3.16 -17.10 24.03
C ARG A 689 2.28 -18.26 23.62
N THR A 690 2.87 -19.45 23.53
CA THR A 690 2.15 -20.67 23.17
C THR A 690 2.32 -21.73 24.24
N VAL A 691 1.22 -22.41 24.57
CA VAL A 691 1.20 -23.66 25.32
C VAL A 691 0.65 -24.75 24.41
N SER A 692 1.29 -25.91 24.42
CA SER A 692 0.80 -27.13 23.80
C SER A 692 0.98 -28.34 24.72
N THR A 693 0.54 -29.50 24.26
CA THR A 693 0.84 -30.79 24.89
C THR A 693 2.33 -31.13 24.88
N GLU A 694 3.13 -30.49 24.03
CA GLU A 694 4.57 -30.76 23.88
C GLU A 694 5.44 -29.79 24.69
N GLY A 695 4.89 -28.65 25.12
CA GLY A 695 5.62 -27.69 25.94
C GLY A 695 5.14 -26.26 25.77
N ARG A 696 6.03 -25.31 26.12
CA ARG A 696 5.77 -23.87 26.06
C ARG A 696 6.85 -23.18 25.24
N TRP A 697 6.49 -22.16 24.49
CA TRP A 697 7.46 -21.33 23.78
C TRP A 697 6.91 -19.94 23.52
N THR A 698 7.79 -19.03 23.16
CA THR A 698 7.44 -17.71 22.64
C THR A 698 7.75 -17.61 21.15
N THR A 699 7.12 -16.65 20.47
CA THR A 699 7.55 -16.19 19.15
C THR A 699 7.67 -14.67 19.16
N THR A 700 8.81 -14.15 18.71
CA THR A 700 9.02 -12.71 18.50
C THR A 700 9.04 -12.42 17.01
N TYR A 701 8.25 -11.44 16.57
CA TYR A 701 8.13 -11.05 15.17
C TYR A 701 8.94 -9.77 14.92
N LEU A 702 9.72 -9.77 13.84
CA LEU A 702 10.72 -8.76 13.52
C LEU A 702 10.56 -8.27 12.07
N ARG A 703 10.60 -6.95 11.88
CA ARG A 703 10.41 -6.27 10.60
C ARG A 703 11.74 -5.85 9.99
N PRO A 704 11.98 -6.07 8.69
CA PRO A 704 13.08 -5.43 7.98
C PRO A 704 12.84 -3.92 7.84
N CYS A 705 13.91 -3.11 7.91
CA CYS A 705 13.86 -1.68 7.60
C CYS A 705 13.96 -1.49 6.08
N MET A 706 12.95 -0.85 5.46
CA MET A 706 12.89 -0.68 4.00
C MET A 706 13.49 0.65 3.51
N ASP A 707 13.59 1.62 4.41
CA ASP A 707 13.92 3.02 4.12
C ASP A 707 15.42 3.34 4.24
N ALA A 708 16.26 2.37 4.61
CA ALA A 708 17.69 2.60 4.80
C ALA A 708 18.35 3.06 3.48
N PRO A 709 18.83 4.31 3.38
CA PRO A 709 19.53 4.78 2.19
C PRO A 709 20.89 4.06 2.08
N GLY A 710 21.13 3.35 0.98
CA GLY A 710 22.50 3.04 0.54
C GLY A 710 23.19 1.76 1.00
N ALA A 711 22.50 0.76 1.58
CA ALA A 711 23.15 -0.53 1.90
C ALA A 711 23.33 -1.48 0.68
N VAL A 712 23.57 -0.93 -0.52
CA VAL A 712 23.92 -1.71 -1.71
C VAL A 712 25.45 -1.81 -1.78
N GLY A 713 26.00 -2.97 -1.37
CA GLY A 713 27.34 -3.40 -1.79
C GLY A 713 28.49 -3.15 -0.81
N GLY A 714 28.41 -3.65 0.42
CA GLY A 714 29.59 -3.87 1.25
C GLY A 714 30.15 -5.28 1.02
N ASN A 715 31.23 -5.39 0.23
CA ASN A 715 31.98 -6.62 -0.04
C ASN A 715 32.49 -7.24 1.27
N ALA A 716 31.82 -8.27 1.78
CA ALA A 716 32.21 -8.96 3.02
C ALA A 716 33.25 -10.10 2.80
N ASP A 717 33.72 -10.33 1.57
CA ASP A 717 34.58 -11.48 1.22
C ASP A 717 36.07 -11.15 1.00
N ARG A 718 36.60 -10.03 1.52
CA ARG A 718 38.06 -9.77 1.51
C ARG A 718 38.58 -9.17 2.81
N ALA A 719 38.79 -10.02 3.82
CA ALA A 719 39.89 -9.87 4.79
C ALA A 719 39.96 -11.09 5.73
N ALA A 720 40.53 -12.20 5.28
CA ALA A 720 41.16 -13.18 6.15
C ALA A 720 42.67 -13.15 5.87
N GLY A 721 43.37 -12.26 6.55
CA GLY A 721 44.83 -12.31 6.72
C GLY A 721 45.13 -12.82 8.14
N PRO A 722 46.19 -13.61 8.35
CA PRO A 722 46.44 -14.29 9.61
C PRO A 722 46.92 -13.33 10.71
N PRO A 723 46.71 -13.66 12.00
CA PRO A 723 47.04 -12.77 13.09
C PRO A 723 48.56 -12.81 13.36
N HIS A 724 49.21 -11.64 13.26
CA HIS A 724 50.50 -11.44 13.90
C HIS A 724 50.31 -10.93 15.33
N SER A 725 50.95 -11.65 16.25
CA SER A 725 51.13 -11.34 17.66
C SER A 725 51.90 -10.04 17.89
N ALA A 726 51.50 -9.26 18.90
CA ALA A 726 52.42 -8.54 19.77
C ALA A 726 51.71 -8.12 21.07
N ALA A 727 52.41 -8.32 22.18
CA ALA A 727 51.98 -8.08 23.55
C ALA A 727 52.36 -6.68 24.07
N ALA A 728 51.63 -6.28 25.12
CA ALA A 728 52.03 -5.48 26.29
C ALA A 728 52.67 -4.08 26.10
N ALA A 729 52.02 -3.05 26.68
CA ALA A 729 52.51 -2.31 27.86
C ALA A 729 51.65 -1.07 28.21
N THR A 730 51.18 -1.09 29.45
CA THR A 730 50.92 -0.01 30.43
C THR A 730 51.29 1.44 30.10
N ALA A 731 50.38 2.40 30.35
CA ALA A 731 50.68 3.63 31.11
C ALA A 731 49.43 4.48 31.43
N THR A 732 49.35 4.82 32.71
CA THR A 732 48.55 5.80 33.47
C THR A 732 48.49 7.22 32.89
N ARG A 733 47.35 7.91 33.10
CA ARG A 733 47.35 9.33 33.53
C ARG A 733 46.01 9.80 34.11
N GLU A 734 46.02 10.05 35.41
CA GLU A 734 45.09 10.94 36.11
C GLU A 734 45.44 12.41 35.83
N HIS A 735 44.45 13.30 35.78
CA HIS A 735 44.54 14.60 36.47
C HIS A 735 43.16 15.22 36.72
N ARG A 736 42.91 15.46 38.03
CA ARG A 736 41.86 16.30 38.62
C ARG A 736 42.27 17.78 38.57
N THR A 737 41.27 18.66 38.68
CA THR A 737 41.17 19.97 39.40
C THR A 737 40.36 20.97 38.53
N SER A 738 39.51 21.88 39.03
CA SER A 738 39.04 22.27 40.37
C SER A 738 37.82 23.21 40.23
N ARG A 739 37.09 23.38 41.34
CA ARG A 739 35.88 24.20 41.60
C ARG A 739 36.07 25.72 41.51
N ALA A 740 34.96 26.45 41.33
CA ALA A 740 34.41 27.54 42.20
C ALA A 740 33.10 28.08 41.55
N ARG A 741 31.99 28.41 42.20
CA ARG A 741 31.62 28.62 43.62
C ARG A 741 30.34 27.87 43.95
#